data_AF-A0A4Q4PDT6-F1
#
_entry.id   AF-A0A4Q4PDT6-F1
#
_cell.length_a   1.000
_cell.length_b   1.000
_cell.length_c   1.000
_cell.angle_alpha   90.00
_cell.angle_beta   90.00
_cell.angle_gamma   90.00
#
_symmetry.space_group_name_H-M   'P 1'
#
loop_
_entity.id
_entity.type
_entity.pdbx_description
1 polymer ?
#
loop_
_entity_poly.entity_id
_entity_poly.type
_entity_poly.pdbx_seq_one_letter_code
_entity_poly.pdbx_strand_id
1 'polypeptide(L)'
;MSSLKKALEKLKPGHHGSSASDDEKSSGVKSPTSVNGRAQSPAATPRSSVTLGRSRPSGEHKRGDVASPTDSRTSIDQPRGSLSGILHRRTESPNRTGTNKSGSSHQRSGSLSTHSPMRAVKEKLHIGNDSSDEDAPLNREGEPMSRGQLRKHEKQAQQEERHKQNLEKEQELERRRKEMEQQALAELTPEQRSKYGVIHPNSYSGEWKHEPRHKIQDFSAKDVGKEVVFRARIHHLRKMSSKFVFLMFRQQLATIQGVLLEHADISKYMLYWAEHLDAETIVLVKGILQEPKAKQGEVLGATIHDVEVSVHALHVEAAVTDHLPFNVNEAEVSQAEVDAELAQGDHKEGHTRVKIADRTRLNNRVIDLRTTASQGIFRIQSGICRLFRNQLDSEGFIEIHTPKLQGGATESGASVFKIDYFGRGAFLAQSPQLAKQMAISADFGKVYEIGAVFRAENSNTYRHLTEYTGLDLEMQIDEHYHEVLRVLDRTFKAIFKGIYEQYRPEIEVIKKHFPHEDLVWLDQTPIIPFADGVRMLNESGWRDDDGNELDVNEDLGTRDEVQLGRVIKQKLGTDYYILDKFPANARPFYAMNDPNDPTVTNSFDIFCRGQEILSGGQRIHDSNLLLEKMRKLKVDPGSMEEYIQGFQWGAPPHGGGGIGLERILMLMMNLGNIRHASMFPRDPKSLPERPVIKQLRHPEASTMHPPWEGQDRAVAKIDLQPIEKLIANYGDATNTSWLEPRTEIWRDENTGAAVGFVPQDGFAITVGDPLCHESQYLKTMAGYLKYIKKERNLKPLWLLVGSATEEVLATKFNWRTFSVTGEQRVDPVHNPADKDSDVQRKIRHAEKEGVKISDYALGSPPPADVKQKVDARVSDWLNNRKGKQVHLTNIHPWQDEEHRQYHIAYTPDGTIAAFVAMAQLSPDHGWQVKYSLDFPGAPGGSIEYIVTHALKQVAASGATSVTFGGGASSKFSPGHNVKGTRVKVLSRAYHAIATELKLTNKTEFREKLGAVDDPSYICYPPHGLGPMAVKAILNFFSDDDDNN
;
A
#
# COMPACT_ATOMS: atom_id res chain seq x y z
N MET A 1 -5.57 43.48 30.82
CA MET A 1 -4.11 43.48 31.13
C MET A 1 -3.75 43.20 32.61
N SER A 2 -4.59 43.51 33.61
CA SER A 2 -4.29 43.22 35.04
C SER A 2 -4.31 41.71 35.41
N SER A 3 -5.12 40.90 34.72
CA SER A 3 -5.24 39.45 34.97
C SER A 3 -4.02 38.63 34.50
N LEU A 4 -3.38 39.03 33.40
CA LEU A 4 -2.24 38.32 32.80
C LEU A 4 -0.96 38.45 33.64
N LYS A 5 -0.80 39.58 34.35
CA LYS A 5 0.33 39.85 35.25
C LYS A 5 0.30 38.96 36.49
N LYS A 6 -0.90 38.66 37.01
CA LYS A 6 -1.11 37.75 38.16
C LYS A 6 -0.86 36.27 37.83
N ALA A 7 -0.99 35.86 36.56
CA ALA A 7 -0.77 34.49 36.14
C ALA A 7 0.73 34.13 36.00
N LEU A 8 1.60 35.12 35.78
CA LEU A 8 3.03 34.90 35.50
C LEU A 8 3.95 34.94 36.73
N GLU A 9 3.50 35.48 37.88
CA GLU A 9 4.32 35.58 39.10
C GLU A 9 4.37 34.29 39.96
N LYS A 10 3.61 33.24 39.63
CA LYS A 10 3.54 32.01 40.45
C LYS A 10 4.42 30.84 40.01
N LEU A 11 5.40 31.05 39.14
CA LEU A 11 6.34 30.01 38.70
C LEU A 11 7.75 30.21 39.28
N LYS A 12 7.92 29.86 40.57
CA LYS A 12 9.20 29.45 41.15
C LYS A 12 8.99 28.14 41.96
N PRO A 13 9.94 27.19 41.97
CA PRO A 13 9.74 25.89 42.58
C PRO A 13 10.15 25.91 44.06
N GLY A 14 9.35 25.28 44.92
CA GLY A 14 9.62 25.07 46.35
C GLY A 14 8.94 23.80 46.85
N HIS A 15 9.64 23.11 47.75
CA HIS A 15 9.47 21.72 48.22
C HIS A 15 8.21 21.34 49.02
N HIS A 16 7.98 20.01 49.02
CA HIS A 16 7.43 19.11 50.05
C HIS A 16 6.25 19.52 50.95
N GLY A 17 5.33 18.56 51.16
CA GLY A 17 4.51 18.50 52.37
C GLY A 17 3.23 17.67 52.21
N SER A 18 2.99 16.79 53.17
CA SER A 18 1.98 15.74 53.29
C SER A 18 0.56 16.20 53.66
N SER A 19 -0.36 15.20 53.69
CA SER A 19 -1.55 15.05 54.56
C SER A 19 -2.67 16.09 54.38
N ALA A 20 -3.95 15.86 54.64
CA ALA A 20 -4.84 14.75 54.99
C ALA A 20 -6.26 15.40 55.06
N SER A 21 -7.34 14.59 55.02
CA SER A 21 -8.65 14.80 55.69
C SER A 21 -9.41 16.12 55.44
N ASP A 22 -10.72 16.27 55.58
CA ASP A 22 -11.92 15.45 55.74
C ASP A 22 -13.07 16.48 55.62
N ASP A 23 -14.29 15.97 55.54
CA ASP A 23 -15.57 16.60 55.89
C ASP A 23 -16.14 17.67 54.94
N GLU A 24 -17.26 17.44 54.23
CA GLU A 24 -18.62 17.00 54.61
C GLU A 24 -19.54 18.19 54.99
N LYS A 25 -20.82 18.05 54.56
CA LYS A 25 -22.07 18.72 54.95
C LYS A 25 -22.55 19.90 54.07
N SER A 26 -23.60 19.68 53.27
CA SER A 26 -25.05 19.73 53.59
C SER A 26 -25.57 21.18 53.59
N SER A 27 -26.72 21.56 53.04
CA SER A 27 -28.02 20.89 53.06
C SER A 27 -29.05 21.70 52.24
N GLY A 28 -30.06 20.99 51.70
CA GLY A 28 -31.47 21.41 51.73
C GLY A 28 -32.01 22.30 50.60
N VAL A 29 -33.29 22.29 50.23
CA VAL A 29 -34.53 21.61 50.68
C VAL A 29 -35.62 21.99 49.63
N LYS A 30 -36.68 21.17 49.51
CA LYS A 30 -38.07 21.45 49.02
C LYS A 30 -38.44 21.32 47.53
N SER A 31 -39.22 20.26 47.29
CA SER A 31 -40.40 20.09 46.41
C SER A 31 -41.50 21.15 46.68
N PRO A 32 -42.66 21.26 45.96
CA PRO A 32 -43.49 20.13 45.46
C PRO A 32 -44.38 20.33 44.18
N THR A 33 -44.95 19.21 43.69
CA THR A 33 -46.33 18.98 43.12
C THR A 33 -46.81 19.79 41.90
N SER A 34 -47.67 19.35 40.95
CA SER A 34 -48.72 18.31 40.83
C SER A 34 -49.24 18.32 39.35
N VAL A 35 -49.47 17.22 38.59
CA VAL A 35 -50.61 16.25 38.52
C VAL A 35 -51.68 16.53 37.42
N ASN A 36 -52.08 15.44 36.71
CA ASN A 36 -53.30 15.13 35.91
C ASN A 36 -53.48 15.76 34.50
N GLY A 37 -54.03 15.09 33.46
CA GLY A 37 -54.63 13.74 33.33
C GLY A 37 -55.22 13.47 31.90
N ARG A 38 -55.43 12.18 31.59
CA ARG A 38 -56.41 11.46 30.70
C ARG A 38 -57.48 12.28 29.92
N ALA A 39 -58.10 11.87 28.80
CA ALA A 39 -58.19 10.64 27.96
C ALA A 39 -59.07 10.88 26.69
N GLN A 40 -59.23 9.81 25.88
CA GLN A 40 -60.38 9.41 25.02
C GLN A 40 -60.42 9.74 23.50
N SER A 41 -60.59 8.65 22.72
CA SER A 41 -61.09 8.49 21.33
C SER A 41 -62.64 8.67 21.26
N PRO A 42 -63.39 8.61 20.11
CA PRO A 42 -63.43 7.49 19.12
C PRO A 42 -63.93 7.78 17.66
N ALA A 43 -64.00 6.71 16.83
CA ALA A 43 -64.96 6.39 15.72
C ALA A 43 -64.87 7.18 14.37
N ALA A 44 -65.20 6.68 13.16
CA ALA A 44 -65.71 5.41 12.61
C ALA A 44 -65.56 5.33 11.05
N THR A 45 -65.64 4.09 10.53
CA THR A 45 -65.77 3.51 9.16
C THR A 45 -67.04 3.95 8.35
N PRO A 46 -67.50 3.41 7.17
CA PRO A 46 -67.18 2.15 6.42
C PRO A 46 -67.22 2.21 4.86
N ARG A 47 -66.81 1.15 4.11
CA ARG A 47 -67.61 0.14 3.35
C ARG A 47 -66.72 -0.35 2.18
N SER A 48 -66.78 -1.53 1.58
CA SER A 48 -67.61 -2.76 1.68
C SER A 48 -67.04 -3.81 0.70
N SER A 49 -66.90 -5.09 1.12
CA SER A 49 -67.61 -6.29 0.59
C SER A 49 -67.00 -6.92 -0.70
N VAL A 50 -66.80 -8.25 -0.88
CA VAL A 50 -67.68 -9.44 -0.75
C VAL A 50 -66.76 -10.69 -0.93
N THR A 51 -66.67 -11.67 0.00
CA THR A 51 -67.39 -12.98 0.15
C THR A 51 -67.06 -14.05 -0.92
N LEU A 52 -66.98 -15.38 -0.68
CA LEU A 52 -67.54 -16.40 0.25
C LEU A 52 -66.54 -17.58 0.32
N GLY A 53 -66.42 -18.47 1.32
CA GLY A 53 -67.36 -19.29 2.12
C GLY A 53 -66.71 -20.70 2.24
N ARG A 54 -66.93 -21.61 3.21
CA ARG A 54 -68.01 -21.81 4.18
C ARG A 54 -67.65 -23.00 5.13
N SER A 55 -68.05 -22.89 6.42
CA SER A 55 -68.58 -23.94 7.36
C SER A 55 -67.75 -25.19 7.73
N ARG A 56 -67.77 -25.79 8.95
CA ARG A 56 -68.61 -25.72 10.18
C ARG A 56 -67.89 -26.49 11.35
N PRO A 57 -68.38 -26.43 12.61
CA PRO A 57 -67.61 -26.67 13.86
C PRO A 57 -68.10 -27.82 14.79
N SER A 58 -67.56 -27.84 16.03
CA SER A 58 -67.93 -28.54 17.30
C SER A 58 -67.21 -29.87 17.60
N GLY A 59 -66.74 -30.20 18.81
CA GLY A 59 -66.81 -29.62 20.17
C GLY A 59 -65.52 -29.94 20.97
N GLU A 60 -65.09 -29.10 21.91
CA GLU A 60 -65.42 -29.04 23.36
C GLU A 60 -64.35 -29.65 24.30
N HIS A 61 -63.90 -28.81 25.25
CA HIS A 61 -63.52 -29.12 26.66
C HIS A 61 -62.19 -29.87 26.94
N LYS A 62 -61.29 -29.49 27.86
CA LYS A 62 -61.21 -28.59 29.05
C LYS A 62 -59.75 -28.08 29.13
N ARG A 63 -59.46 -26.80 29.40
CA ARG A 63 -59.34 -26.10 30.71
C ARG A 63 -58.44 -26.75 31.76
N GLY A 64 -57.44 -25.97 32.16
CA GLY A 64 -56.78 -25.97 33.46
C GLY A 64 -55.28 -26.25 33.34
N ASP A 65 -54.37 -25.49 33.90
CA ASP A 65 -54.39 -24.20 34.56
C ASP A 65 -52.92 -23.88 34.90
N VAL A 66 -52.59 -22.59 34.97
CA VAL A 66 -51.58 -22.03 35.88
C VAL A 66 -50.10 -22.46 35.70
N ALA A 67 -49.31 -21.56 35.11
CA ALA A 67 -48.23 -20.82 35.79
C ALA A 67 -47.21 -20.26 34.78
N SER A 68 -47.24 -18.96 34.60
CA SER A 68 -46.04 -18.14 34.47
C SER A 68 -46.19 -17.04 35.53
N PRO A 69 -45.18 -16.25 35.89
CA PRO A 69 -43.72 -16.44 35.81
C PRO A 69 -43.06 -16.07 37.17
N THR A 70 -41.83 -16.51 37.42
CA THR A 70 -40.95 -15.82 38.39
C THR A 70 -39.54 -15.90 37.85
N ASP A 71 -39.00 -14.83 37.28
CA ASP A 71 -38.37 -13.70 38.00
C ASP A 71 -37.33 -14.15 39.02
N SER A 72 -36.07 -13.93 38.65
CA SER A 72 -35.08 -13.37 39.57
C SER A 72 -34.16 -12.43 38.79
N ARG A 73 -34.58 -11.15 38.72
CA ARG A 73 -33.70 -10.00 39.03
C ARG A 73 -32.97 -10.32 40.34
N THR A 74 -31.69 -10.03 40.55
CA THR A 74 -31.06 -8.73 40.83
C THR A 74 -29.62 -9.12 41.24
N SER A 75 -28.56 -8.58 40.63
CA SER A 75 -27.73 -7.46 41.12
C SER A 75 -27.13 -7.64 42.52
N ILE A 76 -25.88 -7.16 42.68
CA ILE A 76 -25.15 -6.91 43.95
C ILE A 76 -24.45 -8.20 44.45
N ASP A 77 -23.14 -8.28 44.68
CA ASP A 77 -22.33 -7.36 45.46
C ASP A 77 -20.81 -7.51 45.17
N GLN A 78 -20.10 -6.41 45.43
CA GLN A 78 -18.66 -6.26 45.65
C GLN A 78 -18.30 -6.83 47.07
N PRO A 79 -17.19 -6.53 47.79
CA PRO A 79 -15.79 -6.19 47.48
C PRO A 79 -14.77 -6.86 48.49
N ARG A 80 -13.52 -6.35 48.53
CA ARG A 80 -12.52 -6.41 49.65
C ARG A 80 -11.74 -7.74 49.81
N GLY A 81 -10.47 -7.77 50.19
CA GLY A 81 -9.53 -6.71 50.57
C GLY A 81 -8.15 -7.28 50.93
N SER A 82 -7.12 -6.58 50.48
CA SER A 82 -5.85 -6.22 51.15
C SER A 82 -5.20 -7.09 52.26
N LEU A 83 -3.89 -7.33 52.04
CA LEU A 83 -2.73 -7.15 52.95
C LEU A 83 -2.38 -8.22 54.03
N SER A 84 -1.16 -8.77 53.89
CA SER A 84 -0.01 -8.66 54.84
C SER A 84 0.71 -9.98 55.25
N GLY A 85 2.04 -9.88 55.47
CA GLY A 85 2.89 -10.80 56.27
C GLY A 85 3.73 -11.81 55.47
N ILE A 86 5.05 -11.65 55.25
CA ILE A 86 6.25 -11.79 56.14
C ILE A 86 6.55 -13.25 56.57
N LEU A 87 7.83 -13.66 56.41
CA LEU A 87 8.60 -14.83 56.91
C LEU A 87 8.63 -16.05 55.95
N HIS A 88 9.71 -16.80 55.70
CA HIS A 88 11.15 -16.85 56.05
C HIS A 88 11.76 -17.91 55.09
N ARG A 89 12.91 -17.69 54.43
CA ARG A 89 14.30 -18.01 54.83
C ARG A 89 14.64 -19.52 55.04
N ARG A 90 15.81 -19.90 54.49
CA ARG A 90 16.68 -21.11 54.69
C ARG A 90 16.57 -22.17 53.58
N THR A 91 17.62 -22.73 52.99
CA THR A 91 19.09 -22.85 53.26
C THR A 91 19.75 -23.39 51.97
N GLU A 92 20.82 -22.80 51.43
CA GLU A 92 22.26 -23.18 51.58
C GLU A 92 22.70 -24.49 50.88
N SER A 93 23.62 -24.37 49.88
CA SER A 93 25.08 -24.71 49.90
C SER A 93 25.56 -25.91 50.75
N PRO A 94 26.74 -26.57 50.52
CA PRO A 94 28.04 -25.89 50.36
C PRO A 94 29.29 -26.61 49.73
N ASN A 95 30.31 -25.77 49.46
CA ASN A 95 31.78 -25.85 49.68
C ASN A 95 32.61 -27.15 49.61
N ARG A 96 33.82 -27.00 49.01
CA ARG A 96 35.19 -27.08 49.61
C ARG A 96 36.23 -26.79 48.51
N THR A 97 37.11 -25.76 48.50
CA THR A 97 38.25 -25.28 49.32
C THR A 97 39.59 -26.04 49.20
N GLY A 98 40.64 -25.27 48.84
CA GLY A 98 42.07 -25.42 49.23
C GLY A 98 43.03 -25.44 48.01
N THR A 99 44.18 -24.78 47.91
CA THR A 99 45.02 -23.89 48.75
C THR A 99 46.23 -23.43 47.90
N ASN A 100 46.74 -22.19 48.11
CA ASN A 100 48.14 -21.68 47.96
C ASN A 100 48.92 -21.88 46.62
N LYS A 101 49.64 -20.91 46.03
CA LYS A 101 50.70 -20.03 46.58
C LYS A 101 51.18 -18.99 45.53
N SER A 102 51.68 -17.84 46.04
CA SER A 102 52.62 -16.83 45.46
C SER A 102 52.32 -16.24 44.08
N GLY A 103 52.16 -14.93 43.84
CA GLY A 103 52.87 -13.71 44.29
C GLY A 103 52.83 -12.80 43.04
N SER A 104 52.79 -11.48 43.01
CA SER A 104 53.07 -10.30 43.84
C SER A 104 52.26 -9.16 43.16
N SER A 105 51.88 -8.02 43.71
CA SER A 105 52.35 -7.23 44.85
C SER A 105 51.29 -6.15 45.19
N HIS A 106 50.96 -6.06 46.48
CA HIS A 106 50.64 -4.89 47.33
C HIS A 106 49.64 -3.80 46.82
N GLN A 107 48.45 -3.64 47.43
CA GLN A 107 48.10 -3.12 48.78
C GLN A 107 48.70 -1.73 49.08
N ARG A 108 47.95 -0.69 49.49
CA ARG A 108 47.24 -0.46 50.79
C ARG A 108 46.43 0.86 50.66
N SER A 109 45.13 0.94 50.99
CA SER A 109 44.45 1.14 52.30
C SER A 109 44.55 2.56 52.93
N GLY A 110 43.38 3.12 53.30
CA GLY A 110 43.17 4.25 54.24
C GLY A 110 42.25 5.35 53.69
N SER A 111 40.92 5.28 53.80
CA SER A 111 40.02 5.60 54.94
C SER A 111 39.67 7.09 55.14
N LEU A 112 38.36 7.38 54.99
CA LEU A 112 37.52 8.43 55.63
C LEU A 112 37.77 9.89 55.17
N SER A 113 36.78 10.74 54.85
CA SER A 113 35.32 10.68 54.77
C SER A 113 34.83 11.91 53.97
N THR A 114 33.59 11.85 53.46
CA THR A 114 32.69 12.98 53.11
C THR A 114 33.14 14.02 52.07
N HIS A 115 32.55 14.01 50.86
CA HIS A 115 31.88 15.17 50.20
C HIS A 115 31.53 14.91 48.71
N SER A 116 30.26 15.19 48.38
CA SER A 116 29.62 15.74 47.17
C SER A 116 30.01 15.29 45.73
N PRO A 117 29.02 14.96 44.86
CA PRO A 117 29.19 14.43 43.50
C PRO A 117 29.43 15.54 42.45
N MET A 118 30.50 16.33 42.62
CA MET A 118 30.90 17.39 41.67
C MET A 118 32.37 17.30 41.21
N ARG A 119 33.02 16.13 41.39
CA ARG A 119 34.41 15.90 40.97
C ARG A 119 34.59 14.85 39.86
N ALA A 120 33.57 14.02 39.61
CA ALA A 120 33.53 13.12 38.44
C ALA A 120 33.25 13.84 37.10
N VAL A 121 32.90 15.12 37.16
CA VAL A 121 32.61 15.98 35.99
C VAL A 121 33.85 16.76 35.52
N LYS A 122 34.92 16.84 36.33
CA LYS A 122 36.11 17.67 36.02
C LYS A 122 37.34 16.87 35.53
N GLU A 123 37.30 15.54 35.60
CA GLU A 123 38.34 14.65 35.04
C GLU A 123 37.99 14.12 33.63
N LYS A 124 36.73 14.33 33.19
CA LYS A 124 36.29 14.13 31.79
C LYS A 124 36.48 15.35 30.88
N LEU A 125 37.05 16.44 31.40
CA LEU A 125 37.30 17.71 30.69
C LEU A 125 38.81 17.96 30.53
N HIS A 126 39.55 16.99 29.97
CA HIS A 126 40.99 17.14 29.66
C HIS A 126 41.21 18.38 28.76
N ILE A 127 41.47 19.53 29.37
CA ILE A 127 41.87 20.78 28.72
C ILE A 127 43.23 21.13 29.30
N GLY A 128 44.26 21.04 28.47
CA GLY A 128 45.62 21.45 28.79
C GLY A 128 46.62 21.11 27.68
N ASN A 129 46.84 22.10 26.81
CA ASN A 129 47.83 22.24 25.72
C ASN A 129 47.53 21.56 24.37
N ASP A 130 46.65 22.22 23.61
CA ASP A 130 46.63 22.14 22.14
C ASP A 130 47.91 22.78 21.57
N SER A 131 48.78 21.93 21.04
CA SER A 131 49.46 22.23 19.78
C SER A 131 48.50 21.90 18.63
N SER A 132 48.10 22.94 17.90
CA SER A 132 47.62 22.91 16.51
C SER A 132 46.78 21.70 16.06
N ASP A 133 45.47 21.87 16.00
CA ASP A 133 44.62 21.23 14.99
C ASP A 133 43.38 22.10 14.74
N GLU A 134 43.40 22.83 13.62
CA GLU A 134 42.25 23.49 13.04
C GLU A 134 41.36 22.44 12.30
N ASP A 135 40.06 22.72 12.20
CA ASP A 135 39.03 22.06 11.37
C ASP A 135 38.34 20.77 11.88
N ALA A 136 37.73 20.80 13.08
CA ALA A 136 36.61 19.89 13.39
C ALA A 136 35.27 20.50 12.95
N PRO A 137 34.45 19.82 12.12
CA PRO A 137 33.20 20.38 11.61
C PRO A 137 32.16 20.54 12.74
N LEU A 138 31.64 21.77 12.88
CA LEU A 138 30.72 22.17 13.94
C LEU A 138 29.27 21.82 13.60
N ASN A 139 28.48 21.52 14.63
CA ASN A 139 27.03 21.38 14.49
C ASN A 139 26.37 22.77 14.28
N ARG A 140 25.06 22.77 14.03
CA ARG A 140 24.28 24.00 13.77
C ARG A 140 24.26 25.02 14.91
N GLU A 141 24.77 24.67 16.10
CA GLU A 141 24.81 25.50 17.30
C GLU A 141 26.22 26.02 17.62
N GLY A 142 27.21 25.72 16.75
CA GLY A 142 28.60 26.16 16.92
C GLY A 142 29.39 25.28 17.89
N GLU A 143 28.85 24.13 18.29
CA GLU A 143 29.53 23.15 19.15
C GLU A 143 30.14 22.00 18.31
N PRO A 144 31.18 21.32 18.80
CA PRO A 144 31.73 20.13 18.14
C PRO A 144 30.65 19.06 17.95
N MET A 145 30.49 18.55 16.73
CA MET A 145 29.49 17.52 16.43
C MET A 145 29.68 16.28 17.33
N SER A 146 28.58 15.70 17.82
CA SER A 146 28.64 14.43 18.57
C SER A 146 29.10 13.28 17.68
N ARG A 147 29.66 12.21 18.26
CA ARG A 147 30.14 11.01 17.52
C ARG A 147 29.12 10.42 16.53
N GLY A 148 27.82 10.45 16.85
CA GLY A 148 26.76 9.98 15.96
C GLY A 148 26.46 10.95 14.81
N GLN A 149 26.59 12.26 15.04
CA GLN A 149 26.41 13.30 14.03
C GLN A 149 27.60 13.39 13.08
N LEU A 150 28.84 13.28 13.60
CA LEU A 150 30.06 13.17 12.80
C LEU A 150 29.95 12.00 11.82
N ARG A 151 29.54 10.81 12.30
CA ARG A 151 29.41 9.61 11.47
C ARG A 151 28.33 9.72 10.39
N LYS A 152 27.27 10.51 10.62
CA LYS A 152 26.22 10.77 9.62
C LYS A 152 26.66 11.83 8.61
N HIS A 153 27.33 12.88 9.06
CA HIS A 153 27.92 13.91 8.22
C HIS A 153 29.04 13.36 7.32
N GLU A 154 29.94 12.55 7.88
CA GLU A 154 30.96 11.81 7.13
C GLU A 154 30.33 10.89 6.08
N LYS A 155 29.28 10.13 6.43
CA LYS A 155 28.57 9.29 5.45
C LYS A 155 27.94 10.11 4.33
N GLN A 156 27.37 11.27 4.65
CA GLN A 156 26.69 12.13 3.67
C GLN A 156 27.70 12.85 2.77
N ALA A 157 28.79 13.36 3.34
CA ALA A 157 29.92 13.92 2.60
C ALA A 157 30.60 12.86 1.71
N GLN A 158 30.81 11.64 2.22
CA GLN A 158 31.30 10.52 1.41
C GLN A 158 30.33 10.13 0.29
N GLN A 159 29.02 10.27 0.48
CA GLN A 159 28.04 10.01 -0.58
C GLN A 159 28.05 11.10 -1.65
N GLU A 160 28.12 12.37 -1.25
CA GLU A 160 28.21 13.52 -2.17
C GLU A 160 29.53 13.53 -2.94
N GLU A 161 30.65 13.21 -2.28
CA GLU A 161 31.96 13.09 -2.92
C GLU A 161 31.99 11.91 -3.91
N ARG A 162 31.44 10.74 -3.53
CA ARG A 162 31.26 9.62 -4.48
C ARG A 162 30.38 10.00 -5.67
N HIS A 163 29.28 10.73 -5.44
CA HIS A 163 28.39 11.17 -6.51
C HIS A 163 29.13 12.12 -7.47
N LYS A 164 29.89 13.08 -6.94
CA LYS A 164 30.70 14.00 -7.74
C LYS A 164 31.78 13.26 -8.53
N GLN A 165 32.52 12.35 -7.89
CA GLN A 165 33.53 11.51 -8.56
C GLN A 165 32.92 10.61 -9.64
N ASN A 166 31.71 10.09 -9.43
CA ASN A 166 31.00 9.29 -10.43
C ASN A 166 30.58 10.14 -11.63
N LEU A 167 30.05 11.34 -11.40
CA LEU A 167 29.66 12.27 -12.46
C LEU A 167 30.87 12.73 -13.30
N GLU A 168 31.99 13.05 -12.65
CA GLU A 168 33.24 13.41 -13.34
C GLU A 168 33.78 12.24 -14.18
N LYS A 169 33.74 11.01 -13.65
CA LYS A 169 34.11 9.80 -14.39
C LYS A 169 33.19 9.58 -15.59
N GLU A 170 31.88 9.75 -15.43
CA GLU A 170 30.89 9.59 -16.48
C GLU A 170 31.11 10.60 -17.62
N GLN A 171 31.36 11.86 -17.29
CA GLN A 171 31.71 12.91 -18.26
C GLN A 171 33.03 12.60 -19.01
N GLU A 172 34.06 12.10 -18.32
CA GLU A 172 35.32 11.71 -18.97
C GLU A 172 35.12 10.52 -19.92
N LEU A 173 34.31 9.53 -19.51
CA LEU A 173 33.97 8.35 -20.31
C LEU A 173 33.20 8.74 -21.57
N GLU A 174 32.25 9.67 -21.45
CA GLU A 174 31.48 10.20 -22.57
C GLU A 174 32.37 10.98 -23.55
N ARG A 175 33.30 11.80 -23.05
CA ARG A 175 34.27 12.51 -23.88
C ARG A 175 35.14 11.53 -24.66
N ARG A 176 35.73 10.53 -23.99
CA ARG A 176 36.55 9.48 -24.64
C ARG A 176 35.74 8.70 -25.66
N ARG A 177 34.47 8.40 -25.38
CA ARG A 177 33.59 7.72 -26.33
C ARG A 177 33.39 8.55 -27.61
N LYS A 178 33.13 9.85 -27.48
CA LYS A 178 32.99 10.78 -28.63
C LYS A 178 34.29 10.89 -29.44
N GLU A 179 35.43 10.98 -28.77
CA GLU A 179 36.75 10.99 -29.41
C GLU A 179 37.02 9.68 -30.20
N MET A 180 36.75 8.53 -29.58
CA MET A 180 36.92 7.21 -30.22
C MET A 180 35.96 7.02 -31.40
N GLU A 181 34.73 7.53 -31.32
CA GLU A 181 33.76 7.47 -32.41
C GLU A 181 34.18 8.33 -33.61
N GLN A 182 34.69 9.54 -33.36
CA GLN A 182 35.26 10.40 -34.41
C GLN A 182 36.48 9.76 -35.09
N GLN A 183 37.38 9.16 -34.30
CA GLN A 183 38.54 8.44 -34.83
C GLN A 183 38.11 7.20 -35.64
N ALA A 184 37.11 6.45 -35.16
CA ALA A 184 36.54 5.31 -35.87
C ALA A 184 35.97 5.73 -37.24
N LEU A 185 35.26 6.86 -37.31
CA LEU A 185 34.72 7.42 -38.56
C LEU A 185 35.82 7.79 -39.57
N ALA A 186 37.00 8.19 -39.09
CA ALA A 186 38.13 8.56 -39.94
C ALA A 186 38.99 7.35 -40.38
N GLU A 187 39.23 6.39 -39.48
CA GLU A 187 40.20 5.30 -39.70
C GLU A 187 39.59 3.98 -40.22
N LEU A 188 38.29 3.71 -39.98
CA LEU A 188 37.71 2.42 -40.34
C LEU A 188 37.34 2.32 -41.82
N THR A 189 37.67 1.18 -42.43
CA THR A 189 37.17 0.78 -43.75
C THR A 189 35.65 0.49 -43.71
N PRO A 190 34.92 0.60 -44.84
CA PRO A 190 33.50 0.27 -44.91
C PRO A 190 33.18 -1.15 -44.39
N GLU A 191 34.04 -2.12 -44.71
CA GLU A 191 33.92 -3.51 -44.28
C GLU A 191 34.04 -3.63 -42.77
N GLN A 192 35.02 -2.97 -42.15
CA GLN A 192 35.18 -2.96 -40.69
C GLN A 192 34.02 -2.25 -39.97
N ARG A 193 33.47 -1.17 -40.55
CA ARG A 193 32.28 -0.49 -40.00
C ARG A 193 31.04 -1.38 -40.03
N SER A 194 30.90 -2.23 -41.05
CA SER A 194 29.73 -3.12 -41.19
C SER A 194 29.66 -4.22 -40.12
N LYS A 195 30.76 -4.51 -39.42
CA LYS A 195 30.87 -5.62 -38.47
C LYS A 195 30.27 -5.34 -37.09
N TYR A 196 30.02 -4.08 -36.75
CA TYR A 196 29.45 -3.74 -35.46
C TYR A 196 28.59 -2.48 -35.50
N GLY A 197 27.83 -2.24 -34.44
CA GLY A 197 26.96 -1.08 -34.32
C GLY A 197 25.54 -1.44 -33.90
N VAL A 198 24.60 -0.53 -34.12
CA VAL A 198 23.20 -0.67 -33.71
C VAL A 198 22.34 -0.94 -34.94
N ILE A 199 21.55 -2.01 -34.91
CA ILE A 199 20.54 -2.30 -35.92
C ILE A 199 19.36 -1.34 -35.70
N HIS A 200 18.95 -0.66 -36.77
CA HIS A 200 17.82 0.26 -36.68
C HIS A 200 16.54 -0.51 -36.33
N PRO A 201 15.66 -0.01 -35.44
CA PRO A 201 14.45 -0.74 -35.04
C PRO A 201 13.55 -1.16 -36.20
N ASN A 202 13.49 -0.33 -37.25
CA ASN A 202 12.70 -0.61 -38.46
C ASN A 202 13.39 -1.56 -39.46
N SER A 203 14.58 -2.09 -39.17
CA SER A 203 15.28 -3.01 -40.09
C SER A 203 14.54 -4.33 -40.33
N TYR A 204 13.57 -4.67 -39.49
CA TYR A 204 12.74 -5.88 -39.65
C TYR A 204 11.54 -5.71 -40.58
N SER A 205 11.24 -4.48 -41.03
CA SER A 205 10.19 -4.22 -42.02
C SER A 205 10.73 -4.18 -43.46
N GLY A 206 12.03 -4.39 -43.64
CA GLY A 206 12.68 -4.43 -44.95
C GLY A 206 12.53 -5.80 -45.63
N GLU A 207 13.27 -6.00 -46.72
CA GLU A 207 13.29 -7.29 -47.43
C GLU A 207 13.75 -8.44 -46.51
N TRP A 208 13.01 -9.54 -46.55
CA TRP A 208 13.31 -10.71 -45.75
C TRP A 208 14.55 -11.43 -46.31
N LYS A 209 15.68 -11.33 -45.59
CA LYS A 209 16.99 -11.83 -46.04
C LYS A 209 17.20 -13.35 -45.95
N HIS A 210 16.26 -14.10 -45.34
CA HIS A 210 16.33 -15.55 -45.12
C HIS A 210 17.65 -16.08 -44.50
N GLU A 211 18.39 -15.25 -43.76
CA GLU A 211 19.62 -15.68 -43.12
C GLU A 211 19.33 -16.64 -41.94
N PRO A 212 19.96 -17.83 -41.88
CA PRO A 212 19.69 -18.79 -40.82
C PRO A 212 20.13 -18.26 -39.45
N ARG A 213 19.25 -18.43 -38.45
CA ARG A 213 19.52 -18.10 -37.04
C ARG A 213 19.60 -19.38 -36.24
N HIS A 214 20.77 -19.66 -35.69
CA HIS A 214 21.06 -20.87 -34.93
C HIS A 214 20.71 -20.67 -33.46
N LYS A 215 20.46 -21.78 -32.73
CA LYS A 215 20.24 -21.76 -31.29
C LYS A 215 21.50 -22.20 -30.56
N ILE A 216 21.81 -21.54 -29.45
CA ILE A 216 23.04 -21.81 -28.68
C ILE A 216 23.06 -23.25 -28.14
N GLN A 217 21.91 -23.74 -27.70
CA GLN A 217 21.75 -25.10 -27.18
C GLN A 217 22.08 -26.22 -28.18
N ASP A 218 22.10 -25.92 -29.48
CA ASP A 218 22.32 -26.92 -30.53
C ASP A 218 23.82 -27.00 -30.91
N PHE A 219 24.68 -26.16 -30.34
CA PHE A 219 26.12 -26.15 -30.61
C PHE A 219 26.86 -27.21 -29.81
N SER A 220 27.86 -27.83 -30.43
CA SER A 220 28.70 -28.87 -29.82
C SER A 220 30.10 -28.90 -30.43
N ALA A 221 31.01 -29.70 -29.86
CA ALA A 221 32.35 -29.95 -30.41
C ALA A 221 32.35 -30.42 -31.88
N LYS A 222 31.26 -31.02 -32.38
CA LYS A 222 31.13 -31.47 -33.78
C LYS A 222 30.97 -30.31 -34.77
N ASP A 223 30.69 -29.12 -34.26
CA ASP A 223 30.39 -27.93 -35.04
C ASP A 223 31.58 -26.97 -35.14
N VAL A 224 32.74 -27.35 -34.57
CA VAL A 224 33.98 -26.58 -34.68
C VAL A 224 34.32 -26.29 -36.15
N GLY A 225 34.67 -25.04 -36.43
CA GLY A 225 34.95 -24.51 -37.76
C GLY A 225 33.72 -23.99 -38.51
N LYS A 226 32.48 -24.22 -38.03
CA LYS A 226 31.27 -23.70 -38.68
C LYS A 226 31.08 -22.22 -38.38
N GLU A 227 30.69 -21.46 -39.40
CA GLU A 227 30.18 -20.11 -39.24
C GLU A 227 28.74 -20.16 -38.71
N VAL A 228 28.48 -19.44 -37.63
CA VAL A 228 27.18 -19.39 -36.97
C VAL A 228 26.72 -17.96 -36.81
N VAL A 229 25.40 -17.79 -36.92
CA VAL A 229 24.73 -16.52 -36.62
C VAL A 229 23.59 -16.77 -35.66
N PHE A 230 23.56 -16.06 -34.53
CA PHE A 230 22.57 -16.27 -33.48
C PHE A 230 22.26 -14.97 -32.73
N ARG A 231 21.06 -14.90 -32.16
CA ARG A 231 20.60 -13.80 -31.30
C ARG A 231 20.74 -14.22 -29.85
N ALA A 232 21.37 -13.39 -29.03
CA ALA A 232 21.58 -13.64 -27.62
C ALA A 232 21.53 -12.36 -26.77
N ARG A 233 21.42 -12.51 -25.46
CA ARG A 233 21.75 -11.44 -24.52
C ARG A 233 23.21 -11.51 -24.14
N ILE A 234 23.85 -10.37 -23.92
CA ILE A 234 25.11 -10.31 -23.19
C ILE A 234 24.80 -10.60 -21.72
N HIS A 235 25.22 -11.73 -21.19
CA HIS A 235 24.97 -12.12 -19.79
C HIS A 235 25.94 -11.43 -18.84
N HIS A 236 27.22 -11.45 -19.20
CA HIS A 236 28.26 -10.63 -18.60
C HIS A 236 29.42 -10.52 -19.58
N LEU A 237 30.32 -9.57 -19.37
CA LEU A 237 31.53 -9.40 -20.17
C LEU A 237 32.74 -9.26 -19.26
N ARG A 238 33.91 -9.69 -19.74
CA ARG A 238 35.19 -9.58 -19.02
C ARG A 238 36.24 -9.00 -19.94
N LYS A 239 36.70 -7.80 -19.62
CA LYS A 239 37.84 -7.15 -20.28
C LYS A 239 39.12 -7.79 -19.78
N MET A 240 39.92 -8.32 -20.70
CA MET A 240 41.20 -8.95 -20.38
C MET A 240 42.38 -8.06 -20.74
N SER A 241 42.32 -7.40 -21.91
CA SER A 241 43.30 -6.40 -22.34
C SER A 241 42.65 -5.41 -23.32
N SER A 242 43.40 -4.40 -23.78
CA SER A 242 42.93 -3.49 -24.83
C SER A 242 42.70 -4.17 -26.19
N LYS A 243 43.17 -5.41 -26.36
CA LYS A 243 43.08 -6.19 -27.60
C LYS A 243 42.18 -7.41 -27.50
N PHE A 244 41.54 -7.62 -26.34
CA PHE A 244 40.91 -8.89 -26.03
C PHE A 244 39.79 -8.77 -25.00
N VAL A 245 38.58 -9.20 -25.38
CA VAL A 245 37.37 -9.18 -24.54
C VAL A 245 36.66 -10.54 -24.62
N PHE A 246 36.25 -11.06 -23.46
CA PHE A 246 35.32 -12.18 -23.38
C PHE A 246 33.90 -11.67 -23.20
N LEU A 247 32.97 -12.23 -23.98
CA LEU A 247 31.54 -11.97 -23.90
C LEU A 247 30.86 -13.28 -23.52
N MET A 248 30.05 -13.29 -22.48
CA MET A 248 29.18 -14.43 -22.20
C MET A 248 27.83 -14.19 -22.86
N PHE A 249 27.49 -15.01 -23.86
CA PHE A 249 26.20 -14.94 -24.51
C PHE A 249 25.21 -15.89 -23.85
N ARG A 250 23.98 -15.43 -23.67
CA ARG A 250 22.90 -16.22 -23.09
C ARG A 250 21.68 -16.21 -23.99
N GLN A 251 21.13 -17.40 -24.20
CA GLN A 251 19.85 -17.61 -24.86
C GLN A 251 19.03 -18.58 -24.01
N GLN A 252 18.09 -18.01 -23.25
CA GLN A 252 17.25 -18.76 -22.31
C GLN A 252 18.07 -19.54 -21.27
N LEU A 253 18.04 -20.88 -21.31
CA LEU A 253 18.78 -21.76 -20.39
C LEU A 253 20.25 -21.95 -20.79
N ALA A 254 20.61 -21.63 -22.04
CA ALA A 254 21.94 -21.91 -22.56
C ALA A 254 22.84 -20.67 -22.50
N THR A 255 24.10 -20.86 -22.14
CA THR A 255 25.17 -19.87 -22.22
C THR A 255 26.37 -20.42 -22.99
N ILE A 256 27.05 -19.55 -23.74
CA ILE A 256 28.26 -19.88 -24.51
C ILE A 256 29.25 -18.70 -24.48
N GLN A 257 30.54 -19.01 -24.45
CA GLN A 257 31.60 -18.02 -24.51
C GLN A 257 31.81 -17.48 -25.91
N GLY A 258 31.84 -16.16 -26.02
CA GLY A 258 32.32 -15.41 -27.16
C GLY A 258 33.69 -14.81 -26.88
N VAL A 259 34.55 -14.87 -27.88
CA VAL A 259 35.91 -14.36 -27.86
C VAL A 259 36.03 -13.28 -28.92
N LEU A 260 36.26 -12.03 -28.49
CA LEU A 260 36.50 -10.90 -29.38
C LEU A 260 37.98 -10.50 -29.28
N LEU A 261 38.75 -10.83 -30.32
CA LEU A 261 40.19 -10.60 -30.40
C LEU A 261 40.50 -9.66 -31.57
N GLU A 262 41.29 -8.61 -31.30
CA GLU A 262 41.80 -7.72 -32.35
C GLU A 262 42.69 -8.51 -33.32
N HIS A 263 42.31 -8.52 -34.59
CA HIS A 263 43.10 -9.07 -35.70
C HIS A 263 42.57 -8.47 -36.99
N ALA A 264 43.45 -8.04 -37.92
CA ALA A 264 43.19 -7.51 -39.28
C ALA A 264 41.84 -6.77 -39.49
N ASP A 265 40.78 -7.56 -39.48
CA ASP A 265 39.39 -7.33 -39.81
C ASP A 265 38.51 -6.88 -38.63
N ILE A 266 38.96 -7.05 -37.39
CA ILE A 266 38.35 -6.60 -36.13
C ILE A 266 39.22 -5.49 -35.55
N SER A 267 38.68 -4.29 -35.45
CA SER A 267 39.42 -3.09 -35.05
C SER A 267 39.43 -2.86 -33.53
N LYS A 268 40.43 -2.11 -33.04
CA LYS A 268 40.43 -1.56 -31.67
C LYS A 268 39.15 -0.80 -31.31
N TYR A 269 38.48 -0.19 -32.30
CA TYR A 269 37.23 0.55 -32.12
C TYR A 269 36.03 -0.36 -31.85
N MET A 270 35.96 -1.51 -32.53
CA MET A 270 34.93 -2.53 -32.25
C MET A 270 35.09 -3.08 -30.83
N LEU A 271 36.33 -3.34 -30.38
CA LEU A 271 36.58 -3.78 -29.02
C LEU A 271 36.19 -2.73 -27.99
N TYR A 272 36.61 -1.48 -28.20
CA TYR A 272 36.22 -0.37 -27.34
C TYR A 272 34.69 -0.18 -27.31
N TRP A 273 34.00 -0.34 -28.44
CA TRP A 273 32.55 -0.29 -28.47
C TRP A 273 31.90 -1.44 -27.70
N ALA A 274 32.36 -2.67 -27.93
CA ALA A 274 31.80 -3.88 -27.32
C ALA A 274 32.01 -3.94 -25.79
N GLU A 275 33.14 -3.44 -25.28
CA GLU A 275 33.42 -3.43 -23.83
C GLU A 275 32.53 -2.46 -23.03
N HIS A 276 31.88 -1.52 -23.71
CA HIS A 276 30.95 -0.54 -23.13
C HIS A 276 29.48 -0.91 -23.34
N LEU A 277 29.18 -2.11 -23.85
CA LEU A 277 27.81 -2.60 -23.92
C LEU A 277 27.35 -3.09 -22.55
N ASP A 278 26.13 -2.70 -22.17
CA ASP A 278 25.54 -3.17 -20.91
C ASP A 278 25.21 -4.65 -20.97
N ALA A 279 25.35 -5.33 -19.82
CA ALA A 279 24.74 -6.64 -19.64
C ALA A 279 23.22 -6.56 -19.89
N GLU A 280 22.64 -7.66 -20.34
CA GLU A 280 21.28 -7.82 -20.84
C GLU A 280 20.96 -7.19 -22.19
N THR A 281 21.88 -6.44 -22.81
CA THR A 281 21.74 -5.98 -24.20
C THR A 281 21.52 -7.17 -25.14
N ILE A 282 20.52 -7.06 -26.02
CA ILE A 282 20.26 -8.08 -27.06
C ILE A 282 21.15 -7.77 -28.25
N VAL A 283 21.91 -8.78 -28.64
CA VAL A 283 22.86 -8.71 -29.75
C VAL A 283 22.60 -9.81 -30.77
N LEU A 284 22.85 -9.47 -32.03
CA LEU A 284 23.04 -10.40 -33.12
C LEU A 284 24.54 -10.66 -33.27
N VAL A 285 24.93 -11.92 -33.14
CA VAL A 285 26.32 -12.35 -33.18
C VAL A 285 26.55 -13.19 -34.42
N LYS A 286 27.60 -12.87 -35.18
CA LYS A 286 28.14 -13.71 -36.25
C LYS A 286 29.58 -14.09 -35.91
N GLY A 287 29.91 -15.37 -36.01
CA GLY A 287 31.24 -15.85 -35.62
C GLY A 287 31.50 -17.29 -36.07
N ILE A 288 32.68 -17.80 -35.73
CA ILE A 288 33.10 -19.18 -36.03
C ILE A 288 33.24 -19.95 -34.72
N LEU A 289 32.66 -21.16 -34.65
CA LEU A 289 32.85 -22.05 -33.50
C LEU A 289 34.28 -22.60 -33.48
N GLN A 290 34.91 -22.59 -32.31
CA GLN A 290 36.27 -23.08 -32.11
C GLN A 290 36.41 -23.85 -30.79
N GLU A 291 37.48 -24.62 -30.67
CA GLU A 291 37.85 -25.27 -29.41
C GLU A 291 38.21 -24.22 -28.33
N PRO A 292 37.79 -24.40 -27.07
CA PRO A 292 38.15 -23.49 -25.99
C PRO A 292 39.65 -23.43 -25.78
N LYS A 293 40.24 -22.23 -25.80
CA LYS A 293 41.67 -22.02 -25.50
C LYS A 293 42.00 -22.02 -24.00
N ALA A 294 41.06 -22.48 -23.16
CA ALA A 294 41.26 -22.59 -21.71
C ALA A 294 42.29 -23.68 -21.39
N LYS A 295 43.07 -23.50 -20.31
CA LYS A 295 44.11 -24.47 -19.89
C LYS A 295 43.57 -25.89 -19.65
N GLN A 296 42.27 -25.99 -19.33
CA GLN A 296 41.57 -27.23 -19.02
C GLN A 296 40.80 -27.79 -20.23
N GLY A 297 40.82 -27.10 -21.39
CA GLY A 297 40.08 -27.49 -22.59
C GLY A 297 38.57 -27.17 -22.57
N GLU A 298 38.03 -26.69 -21.45
CA GLU A 298 36.60 -26.44 -21.27
C GLU A 298 36.30 -25.05 -20.65
N VAL A 299 35.11 -24.51 -20.94
CA VAL A 299 34.58 -23.29 -20.33
C VAL A 299 33.56 -23.63 -19.23
N LEU A 300 34.04 -23.86 -18.01
CA LEU A 300 33.19 -24.28 -16.87
C LEU A 300 32.10 -23.26 -16.48
N GLY A 301 32.27 -21.98 -16.84
CA GLY A 301 31.32 -20.91 -16.52
C GLY A 301 30.15 -20.76 -17.52
N ALA A 302 30.16 -21.51 -18.62
CA ALA A 302 29.09 -21.53 -19.62
C ALA A 302 28.36 -22.88 -19.58
N THR A 303 27.13 -23.02 -20.06
CA THR A 303 26.48 -24.35 -20.17
C THR A 303 27.00 -25.16 -21.35
N ILE A 304 27.46 -24.47 -22.40
CA ILE A 304 28.17 -25.08 -23.52
C ILE A 304 29.66 -24.99 -23.19
N HIS A 305 30.23 -26.11 -22.76
CA HIS A 305 31.58 -26.18 -22.19
C HIS A 305 32.66 -26.48 -23.22
N ASP A 306 32.31 -27.20 -24.29
CA ASP A 306 33.20 -27.87 -25.23
C ASP A 306 33.52 -27.03 -26.48
N VAL A 307 32.83 -25.90 -26.67
CA VAL A 307 33.07 -24.93 -27.76
C VAL A 307 32.92 -23.49 -27.32
N GLU A 308 33.63 -22.59 -27.99
CA GLU A 308 33.46 -21.14 -27.88
C GLU A 308 33.32 -20.49 -29.26
N VAL A 309 32.84 -19.25 -29.31
CA VAL A 309 32.59 -18.49 -30.54
C VAL A 309 33.70 -17.47 -30.74
N SER A 310 34.47 -17.58 -31.82
CA SER A 310 35.29 -16.47 -32.33
C SER A 310 34.37 -15.43 -32.98
N VAL A 311 34.16 -14.30 -32.30
CA VAL A 311 33.18 -13.28 -32.72
C VAL A 311 33.76 -12.47 -33.88
N HIS A 312 33.08 -12.48 -35.03
CA HIS A 312 33.50 -11.78 -36.26
C HIS A 312 32.61 -10.56 -36.58
N ALA A 313 31.36 -10.57 -36.14
CA ALA A 313 30.47 -9.41 -36.17
C ALA A 313 29.55 -9.41 -34.94
N LEU A 314 29.21 -8.23 -34.44
CA LEU A 314 28.40 -8.03 -33.25
C LEU A 314 27.54 -6.78 -33.39
N HIS A 315 26.22 -6.94 -33.47
CA HIS A 315 25.30 -5.82 -33.63
C HIS A 315 24.27 -5.78 -32.51
N VAL A 316 23.98 -4.60 -31.97
CA VAL A 316 22.93 -4.38 -30.96
C VAL A 316 21.58 -4.33 -31.66
N GLU A 317 20.67 -5.19 -31.25
CA GLU A 317 19.26 -5.17 -31.68
C GLU A 317 18.36 -4.45 -30.66
N ALA A 318 18.69 -4.54 -29.37
CA ALA A 318 18.00 -3.80 -28.31
C ALA A 318 18.95 -3.51 -27.15
N ALA A 319 19.22 -2.22 -26.93
CA ALA A 319 20.05 -1.72 -25.84
C ALA A 319 19.26 -1.62 -24.52
N VAL A 320 19.97 -1.63 -23.40
CA VAL A 320 19.44 -1.21 -22.11
C VAL A 320 19.34 0.32 -22.09
N THR A 321 18.17 0.86 -21.76
CA THR A 321 17.90 2.31 -21.78
C THR A 321 17.76 2.94 -20.40
N ASP A 322 17.66 2.11 -19.37
CA ASP A 322 17.46 2.52 -17.97
C ASP A 322 18.24 1.58 -17.06
N HIS A 323 18.58 2.04 -15.85
CA HIS A 323 19.38 1.28 -14.91
C HIS A 323 18.67 -0.01 -14.48
N LEU A 324 19.35 -1.15 -14.64
CA LEU A 324 18.84 -2.43 -14.16
C LEU A 324 18.95 -2.50 -12.63
N PRO A 325 17.90 -2.99 -11.93
CA PRO A 325 17.92 -3.10 -10.47
C PRO A 325 18.93 -4.16 -9.97
N PHE A 326 19.25 -5.14 -10.82
CA PHE A 326 20.28 -6.16 -10.62
C PHE A 326 20.58 -6.86 -11.96
N ASN A 327 21.76 -7.49 -12.08
CA ASN A 327 22.08 -8.35 -13.23
C ASN A 327 21.54 -9.78 -13.00
N VAL A 328 21.15 -10.47 -14.08
CA VAL A 328 20.76 -11.88 -14.03
C VAL A 328 21.90 -12.76 -13.51
N ASN A 329 23.15 -12.51 -13.89
CA ASN A 329 24.30 -13.27 -13.37
C ASN A 329 24.40 -13.17 -11.84
N GLU A 330 24.11 -12.01 -11.26
CA GLU A 330 24.09 -11.81 -9.80
C GLU A 330 22.87 -12.47 -9.14
N ALA A 331 21.72 -12.44 -9.81
CA ALA A 331 20.51 -13.10 -9.35
C ALA A 331 20.59 -14.63 -9.41
N GLU A 332 21.56 -15.18 -10.17
CA GLU A 332 21.83 -16.61 -10.28
C GLU A 332 22.75 -17.16 -9.18
N VAL A 333 23.31 -16.29 -8.33
CA VAL A 333 24.15 -16.71 -7.21
C VAL A 333 23.30 -17.41 -6.15
N SER A 334 23.66 -18.65 -5.83
CA SER A 334 23.02 -19.46 -4.79
C SER A 334 23.57 -19.14 -3.40
N GLN A 335 22.80 -19.45 -2.35
CA GLN A 335 23.27 -19.27 -0.96
C GLN A 335 24.46 -20.17 -0.65
N ALA A 336 24.49 -21.40 -1.19
CA ALA A 336 25.57 -22.34 -0.98
C ALA A 336 26.91 -21.82 -1.55
N GLU A 337 26.89 -21.13 -2.69
CA GLU A 337 28.08 -20.51 -3.26
C GLU A 337 28.59 -19.37 -2.38
N VAL A 338 27.70 -18.52 -1.86
CA VAL A 338 28.06 -17.45 -0.91
C VAL A 338 28.67 -18.05 0.36
N ASP A 339 28.06 -19.08 0.93
CA ASP A 339 28.55 -19.75 2.13
C ASP A 339 29.90 -20.44 1.91
N ALA A 340 30.12 -21.03 0.72
CA ALA A 340 31.39 -21.62 0.33
C ALA A 340 32.49 -20.56 0.13
N GLU A 341 32.19 -19.41 -0.49
CA GLU A 341 33.13 -18.28 -0.59
C GLU A 341 33.49 -17.74 0.80
N LEU A 342 32.51 -17.64 1.71
CA LEU A 342 32.74 -17.22 3.09
C LEU A 342 33.64 -18.20 3.86
N ALA A 343 33.47 -19.51 3.63
CA ALA A 343 34.27 -20.54 4.28
C ALA A 343 35.74 -20.58 3.80
N GLN A 344 36.04 -20.08 2.60
CA GLN A 344 37.41 -20.09 2.02
C GLN A 344 38.34 -19.01 2.59
N GLY A 345 37.84 -18.05 3.37
CA GLY A 345 38.64 -17.13 4.19
C GLY A 345 39.51 -16.10 3.45
N ASP A 346 39.45 -16.03 2.12
CA ASP A 346 40.30 -15.16 1.27
C ASP A 346 39.70 -13.76 1.11
N HIS A 347 39.34 -13.12 2.23
CA HIS A 347 38.60 -11.85 2.24
C HIS A 347 39.49 -10.66 1.92
N LYS A 348 39.43 -10.17 0.68
CA LYS A 348 39.58 -8.73 0.43
C LYS A 348 38.24 -8.05 0.73
N GLU A 349 38.24 -7.05 1.63
CA GLU A 349 37.05 -6.27 1.95
C GLU A 349 36.36 -5.76 0.66
N GLY A 350 35.11 -6.18 0.43
CA GLY A 350 34.26 -5.70 -0.68
C GLY A 350 34.07 -6.64 -1.89
N HIS A 351 34.58 -7.88 -1.86
CA HIS A 351 34.49 -8.81 -3.01
C HIS A 351 33.57 -10.04 -2.84
N THR A 352 32.91 -10.22 -1.70
CA THR A 352 31.98 -11.34 -1.51
C THR A 352 30.69 -11.12 -2.29
N ARG A 353 30.24 -12.13 -3.06
CA ARG A 353 28.96 -12.05 -3.76
C ARG A 353 27.80 -12.00 -2.75
N VAL A 354 26.74 -11.26 -3.09
CA VAL A 354 25.55 -11.14 -2.24
C VAL A 354 24.34 -11.67 -3.00
N LYS A 355 23.60 -12.57 -2.36
CA LYS A 355 22.33 -13.07 -2.90
C LYS A 355 21.29 -11.94 -2.95
N ILE A 356 20.69 -11.73 -4.12
CA ILE A 356 19.59 -10.76 -4.27
C ILE A 356 18.35 -11.24 -3.51
N ALA A 357 17.79 -10.36 -2.68
CA ALA A 357 16.61 -10.67 -1.88
C ALA A 357 15.36 -10.94 -2.75
N ASP A 358 14.56 -11.95 -2.38
CA ASP A 358 13.35 -12.35 -3.10
C ASP A 358 12.36 -11.19 -3.32
N ARG A 359 12.21 -10.29 -2.34
CA ARG A 359 11.36 -9.10 -2.49
C ARG A 359 11.81 -8.20 -3.65
N THR A 360 13.11 -7.99 -3.80
CA THR A 360 13.67 -7.20 -4.91
C THR A 360 13.45 -7.90 -6.23
N ARG A 361 13.61 -9.23 -6.28
CA ARG A 361 13.35 -10.05 -7.48
C ARG A 361 11.89 -9.99 -7.91
N LEU A 362 10.95 -10.21 -6.99
CA LEU A 362 9.51 -10.21 -7.25
C LEU A 362 8.99 -8.82 -7.66
N ASN A 363 9.53 -7.74 -7.09
CA ASN A 363 9.19 -6.37 -7.49
C ASN A 363 9.72 -6.02 -8.89
N ASN A 364 10.78 -6.70 -9.34
CA ASN A 364 11.40 -6.50 -10.65
C ASN A 364 11.23 -7.79 -11.48
N ARG A 365 10.01 -8.31 -11.54
CA ARG A 365 9.71 -9.67 -11.99
C ARG A 365 10.23 -9.99 -13.40
N VAL A 366 10.21 -9.03 -14.33
CA VAL A 366 10.64 -9.26 -15.71
C VAL A 366 12.12 -9.65 -15.82
N ILE A 367 13.01 -9.01 -15.06
CA ILE A 367 14.45 -9.34 -15.08
C ILE A 367 14.69 -10.67 -14.35
N ASP A 368 13.98 -10.92 -13.25
CA ASP A 368 14.03 -12.18 -12.49
C ASP A 368 13.56 -13.39 -13.32
N LEU A 369 12.51 -13.24 -14.12
CA LEU A 369 12.02 -14.27 -15.04
C LEU A 369 13.03 -14.66 -16.12
N ARG A 370 14.12 -13.90 -16.29
CA ARG A 370 15.19 -14.27 -17.20
C ARG A 370 16.15 -15.27 -16.57
N THR A 371 16.27 -15.36 -15.25
CA THR A 371 17.17 -16.33 -14.59
C THR A 371 16.86 -17.76 -15.05
N THR A 372 17.89 -18.58 -15.15
CA THR A 372 17.78 -19.98 -15.57
C THR A 372 16.83 -20.77 -14.66
N ALA A 373 16.85 -20.52 -13.35
CA ALA A 373 15.90 -21.11 -12.40
C ALA A 373 14.44 -20.75 -12.72
N SER A 374 14.12 -19.46 -12.87
CA SER A 374 12.74 -19.04 -13.22
C SER A 374 12.32 -19.58 -14.59
N GLN A 375 13.22 -19.55 -15.56
CA GLN A 375 13.01 -20.13 -16.89
C GLN A 375 12.68 -21.64 -16.80
N GLY A 376 13.37 -22.40 -15.95
CA GLY A 376 13.07 -23.81 -15.70
C GLY A 376 11.69 -24.00 -15.05
N ILE A 377 11.41 -23.24 -13.98
CA ILE A 377 10.14 -23.32 -13.22
C ILE A 377 8.94 -23.17 -14.17
N PHE A 378 8.94 -22.16 -15.04
CA PHE A 378 7.79 -21.89 -15.91
C PHE A 378 7.69 -22.82 -17.13
N ARG A 379 8.79 -23.46 -17.56
CA ARG A 379 8.72 -24.57 -18.52
C ARG A 379 8.08 -25.81 -17.90
N ILE A 380 8.45 -26.13 -16.66
CA ILE A 380 7.81 -27.22 -15.90
C ILE A 380 6.33 -26.91 -15.66
N GLN A 381 5.98 -25.68 -15.28
CA GLN A 381 4.58 -25.27 -15.13
C GLN A 381 3.76 -25.55 -16.40
N SER A 382 4.28 -25.14 -17.56
CA SER A 382 3.66 -25.43 -18.86
C SER A 382 3.55 -26.94 -19.12
N GLY A 383 4.61 -27.70 -18.78
CA GLY A 383 4.63 -29.15 -18.83
C GLY A 383 3.53 -29.81 -18.00
N ILE A 384 3.29 -29.32 -16.77
CA ILE A 384 2.23 -29.82 -15.88
C ILE A 384 0.86 -29.64 -16.56
N CYS A 385 0.56 -28.45 -17.10
CA CYS A 385 -0.70 -28.21 -17.80
C CYS A 385 -0.87 -29.11 -19.02
N ARG A 386 0.19 -29.34 -19.80
CA ARG A 386 0.16 -30.23 -20.97
C ARG A 386 -0.08 -31.68 -20.55
N LEU A 387 0.60 -32.18 -19.53
CA LEU A 387 0.47 -33.55 -19.05
C LEU A 387 -0.91 -33.80 -18.42
N PHE A 388 -1.45 -32.81 -17.70
CA PHE A 388 -2.83 -32.85 -17.19
C PHE A 388 -3.84 -33.01 -18.32
N ARG A 389 -3.79 -32.14 -19.35
CA ARG A 389 -4.68 -32.25 -20.53
C ARG A 389 -4.53 -33.60 -21.20
N ASN A 390 -3.31 -33.98 -21.57
CA ASN A 390 -3.04 -35.22 -22.29
C ASN A 390 -3.56 -36.46 -21.55
N GLN A 391 -3.43 -36.52 -20.23
CA GLN A 391 -3.93 -37.65 -19.45
C GLN A 391 -5.46 -37.70 -19.48
N LEU A 392 -6.13 -36.57 -19.24
CA LEU A 392 -7.60 -36.52 -19.20
C LEU A 392 -8.22 -36.73 -20.58
N ASP A 393 -7.62 -36.17 -21.63
CA ASP A 393 -8.01 -36.42 -23.03
C ASP A 393 -7.94 -37.92 -23.36
N SER A 394 -6.89 -38.61 -22.89
CA SER A 394 -6.75 -40.06 -23.09
C SER A 394 -7.81 -40.90 -22.37
N GLU A 395 -8.46 -40.32 -21.34
CA GLU A 395 -9.56 -40.95 -20.58
C GLU A 395 -10.96 -40.46 -21.02
N GLY A 396 -11.02 -39.69 -22.12
CA GLY A 396 -12.26 -39.23 -22.75
C GLY A 396 -12.90 -38.02 -22.08
N PHE A 397 -12.14 -37.20 -21.34
CA PHE A 397 -12.65 -35.94 -20.80
C PHE A 397 -12.78 -34.86 -21.87
N ILE A 398 -13.63 -33.87 -21.60
CA ILE A 398 -13.85 -32.71 -22.46
C ILE A 398 -13.39 -31.43 -21.73
N GLU A 399 -12.52 -30.62 -22.35
CA GLU A 399 -12.17 -29.30 -21.83
C GLU A 399 -13.38 -28.37 -21.92
N ILE A 400 -13.73 -27.73 -20.80
CA ILE A 400 -14.79 -26.71 -20.72
C ILE A 400 -14.21 -25.36 -20.32
N HIS A 401 -14.93 -24.29 -20.68
CA HIS A 401 -14.57 -22.91 -20.32
C HIS A 401 -15.74 -22.24 -19.63
N THR A 402 -15.59 -21.93 -18.35
CA THR A 402 -16.70 -21.44 -17.52
C THR A 402 -16.56 -19.95 -17.21
N PRO A 403 -17.67 -19.21 -17.08
CA PRO A 403 -17.62 -17.79 -16.76
C PRO A 403 -17.01 -17.58 -15.37
N LYS A 404 -16.09 -16.61 -15.27
CA LYS A 404 -15.50 -16.20 -13.98
C LYS A 404 -16.27 -15.08 -13.30
N LEU A 405 -17.27 -14.52 -13.98
CA LEU A 405 -18.24 -13.57 -13.43
C LEU A 405 -19.49 -14.32 -13.01
N GLN A 406 -19.93 -14.10 -11.76
CA GLN A 406 -21.09 -14.75 -11.17
C GLN A 406 -22.06 -13.72 -10.58
N GLY A 407 -23.36 -14.00 -10.68
CA GLY A 407 -24.42 -13.12 -10.16
C GLY A 407 -24.57 -13.13 -8.64
N GLY A 408 -24.01 -14.13 -7.96
CA GLY A 408 -24.08 -14.31 -6.50
C GLY A 408 -22.77 -14.81 -5.90
N ALA A 409 -22.64 -14.74 -4.58
CA ALA A 409 -21.52 -15.32 -3.84
C ALA A 409 -21.76 -16.84 -3.68
N THR A 410 -20.95 -17.66 -4.36
CA THR A 410 -21.25 -19.07 -4.64
C THR A 410 -20.73 -20.07 -3.61
N GLU A 411 -19.90 -19.65 -2.65
CA GLU A 411 -19.35 -20.53 -1.61
C GLU A 411 -19.41 -19.85 -0.22
N SER A 412 -19.92 -20.60 0.76
CA SER A 412 -20.05 -20.17 2.15
C SER A 412 -18.68 -20.04 2.82
N GLY A 413 -18.35 -18.85 3.32
CA GLY A 413 -17.28 -18.64 4.32
C GLY A 413 -16.12 -17.74 3.87
N ALA A 414 -15.77 -17.71 2.58
CA ALA A 414 -14.65 -16.91 2.09
C ALA A 414 -15.15 -15.57 1.49
N SER A 415 -14.40 -14.49 1.70
CA SER A 415 -14.65 -13.22 1.03
C SER A 415 -14.57 -13.43 -0.50
N VAL A 416 -15.57 -12.95 -1.23
CA VAL A 416 -15.61 -12.93 -2.71
C VAL A 416 -15.22 -11.55 -3.20
N PHE A 417 -14.50 -11.47 -4.33
CA PHE A 417 -14.24 -10.18 -4.96
C PHE A 417 -15.52 -9.67 -5.62
N LYS A 418 -16.01 -8.51 -5.18
CA LYS A 418 -17.14 -7.82 -5.79
C LYS A 418 -16.65 -6.85 -6.86
N ILE A 419 -17.32 -6.85 -7.99
CA ILE A 419 -17.08 -5.90 -9.08
C ILE A 419 -18.36 -5.12 -9.40
N ASP A 420 -18.20 -3.91 -9.92
CA ASP A 420 -19.30 -3.16 -10.54
C ASP A 420 -19.46 -3.61 -11.99
N TYR A 421 -20.61 -4.21 -12.28
CA TYR A 421 -20.97 -4.77 -13.57
C TYR A 421 -22.17 -4.00 -14.15
N PHE A 422 -21.86 -2.89 -14.81
CA PHE A 422 -22.84 -1.97 -15.42
C PHE A 422 -23.86 -1.42 -14.41
N GLY A 423 -23.39 -0.99 -13.22
CA GLY A 423 -24.25 -0.47 -12.15
C GLY A 423 -24.92 -1.55 -11.30
N ARG A 424 -24.61 -2.83 -11.55
CA ARG A 424 -25.08 -3.98 -10.78
C ARG A 424 -23.88 -4.69 -10.15
N GLY A 425 -24.05 -5.30 -8.99
CA GLY A 425 -22.99 -6.11 -8.39
C GLY A 425 -22.81 -7.42 -9.15
N ALA A 426 -21.56 -7.80 -9.43
CA ALA A 426 -21.18 -9.16 -9.80
C ALA A 426 -19.97 -9.60 -8.94
N PHE A 427 -19.66 -10.89 -8.98
CA PHE A 427 -18.59 -11.48 -8.18
C PHE A 427 -17.64 -12.29 -9.04
N LEU A 428 -16.37 -12.39 -8.63
CA LEU A 428 -15.43 -13.33 -9.23
C LEU A 428 -15.59 -14.73 -8.63
N ALA A 429 -15.57 -15.73 -9.50
CA ALA A 429 -15.73 -17.14 -9.13
C ALA A 429 -14.54 -17.63 -8.26
N GLN A 430 -14.86 -18.19 -7.09
CA GLN A 430 -13.85 -18.77 -6.19
C GLN A 430 -13.35 -20.14 -6.62
N SER A 431 -14.07 -20.78 -7.52
CA SER A 431 -13.74 -22.02 -8.19
C SER A 431 -14.75 -22.20 -9.35
N PRO A 432 -14.48 -23.06 -10.34
CA PRO A 432 -15.47 -23.45 -11.34
C PRO A 432 -16.47 -24.50 -10.82
N GLN A 433 -16.56 -24.73 -9.50
CA GLN A 433 -17.28 -25.86 -8.89
C GLN A 433 -18.76 -25.97 -9.28
N LEU A 434 -19.48 -24.85 -9.34
CA LEU A 434 -20.89 -24.90 -9.76
C LEU A 434 -21.03 -25.25 -11.24
N ALA A 435 -20.22 -24.62 -12.09
CA ALA A 435 -20.31 -24.79 -13.54
C ALA A 435 -19.87 -26.19 -14.00
N LYS A 436 -18.84 -26.78 -13.39
CA LYS A 436 -18.42 -28.16 -13.72
C LYS A 436 -19.47 -29.20 -13.34
N GLN A 437 -20.19 -29.01 -12.22
CA GLN A 437 -21.31 -29.88 -11.86
C GLN A 437 -22.52 -29.71 -12.78
N MET A 438 -22.86 -28.47 -13.17
CA MET A 438 -23.91 -28.23 -14.17
C MET A 438 -23.57 -28.86 -15.53
N ALA A 439 -22.29 -28.87 -15.93
CA ALA A 439 -21.86 -29.59 -17.14
C ALA A 439 -22.11 -31.10 -17.02
N ILE A 440 -21.86 -31.70 -15.86
CA ILE A 440 -22.20 -33.11 -15.62
C ILE A 440 -23.72 -33.36 -15.69
N SER A 441 -24.50 -32.44 -15.12
CA SER A 441 -25.97 -32.47 -15.22
C SER A 441 -26.49 -32.24 -16.64
N ALA A 442 -25.67 -31.69 -17.53
CA ALA A 442 -25.96 -31.46 -18.94
C ALA A 442 -25.33 -32.55 -19.85
N ASP A 443 -25.17 -33.77 -19.32
CA ASP A 443 -24.73 -34.97 -20.03
C ASP A 443 -23.32 -34.96 -20.62
N PHE A 444 -22.43 -34.05 -20.18
CA PHE A 444 -21.04 -34.04 -20.67
C PHE A 444 -20.20 -35.24 -20.19
N GLY A 445 -20.67 -36.01 -19.18
CA GLY A 445 -20.03 -37.24 -18.70
C GLY A 445 -18.74 -37.00 -17.89
N LYS A 446 -17.71 -36.44 -18.52
CA LYS A 446 -16.40 -36.16 -17.93
C LYS A 446 -15.86 -34.83 -18.44
N VAL A 447 -15.55 -33.90 -17.54
CA VAL A 447 -15.11 -32.55 -17.92
C VAL A 447 -13.89 -32.11 -17.12
N TYR A 448 -13.06 -31.26 -17.73
CA TYR A 448 -11.98 -30.57 -17.04
C TYR A 448 -11.89 -29.10 -17.45
N GLU A 449 -11.28 -28.28 -16.60
CA GLU A 449 -10.99 -26.88 -16.90
C GLU A 449 -9.61 -26.49 -16.39
N ILE A 450 -8.88 -25.70 -17.18
CA ILE A 450 -7.68 -24.98 -16.73
C ILE A 450 -8.01 -23.49 -16.79
N GLY A 451 -8.14 -22.85 -15.63
CA GLY A 451 -8.63 -21.47 -15.58
C GLY A 451 -8.28 -20.72 -14.30
N ALA A 452 -8.54 -19.41 -14.32
CA ALA A 452 -8.28 -18.54 -13.17
C ALA A 452 -9.27 -18.83 -12.03
N VAL A 453 -8.74 -18.79 -10.81
CA VAL A 453 -9.46 -18.99 -9.55
C VAL A 453 -9.15 -17.85 -8.59
N PHE A 454 -10.17 -17.30 -7.92
CA PHE A 454 -10.05 -16.08 -7.12
C PHE A 454 -10.41 -16.31 -5.64
N ARG A 455 -9.50 -16.03 -4.71
CA ARG A 455 -9.75 -16.10 -3.27
C ARG A 455 -9.56 -14.70 -2.67
N ALA A 456 -10.61 -14.07 -2.17
CA ALA A 456 -10.52 -12.71 -1.64
C ALA A 456 -10.16 -12.65 -0.14
N GLU A 457 -9.68 -13.75 0.43
CA GLU A 457 -9.21 -13.79 1.81
C GLU A 457 -7.95 -12.94 1.96
N ASN A 458 -7.88 -12.13 3.02
CA ASN A 458 -6.71 -11.30 3.32
C ASN A 458 -5.58 -12.14 3.96
N SER A 459 -5.15 -13.19 3.27
CA SER A 459 -4.12 -14.12 3.72
C SER A 459 -2.81 -13.87 2.98
N ASN A 460 -1.85 -13.24 3.65
CA ASN A 460 -0.54 -12.91 3.07
C ASN A 460 0.55 -13.85 3.59
N THR A 461 0.44 -15.15 3.30
CA THR A 461 1.41 -16.18 3.70
C THR A 461 2.33 -16.58 2.53
N TYR A 462 3.23 -17.54 2.74
CA TYR A 462 4.07 -18.11 1.69
C TYR A 462 3.32 -19.13 0.80
N ARG A 463 2.11 -19.55 1.19
CA ARG A 463 1.32 -20.61 0.52
C ARG A 463 0.06 -20.12 -0.19
N HIS A 464 -0.36 -18.86 0.02
CA HIS A 464 -1.61 -18.33 -0.53
C HIS A 464 -1.37 -17.23 -1.57
N LEU A 465 -2.23 -17.21 -2.59
CA LEU A 465 -2.39 -16.18 -3.60
C LEU A 465 -3.87 -15.77 -3.63
N THR A 466 -4.16 -14.55 -4.06
CA THR A 466 -5.55 -14.07 -4.25
C THR A 466 -6.11 -14.43 -5.62
N GLU A 467 -5.23 -14.67 -6.59
CA GLU A 467 -5.53 -15.18 -7.93
C GLU A 467 -4.48 -16.24 -8.28
N TYR A 468 -4.95 -17.41 -8.72
CA TYR A 468 -4.10 -18.52 -9.12
C TYR A 468 -4.77 -19.34 -10.24
N THR A 469 -4.04 -20.31 -10.81
CA THR A 469 -4.58 -21.18 -11.87
C THR A 469 -5.06 -22.51 -11.29
N GLY A 470 -6.35 -22.79 -11.42
CA GLY A 470 -6.95 -24.08 -11.08
C GLY A 470 -6.86 -25.07 -12.25
N LEU A 471 -6.56 -26.33 -11.93
CA LEU A 471 -6.77 -27.49 -12.82
C LEU A 471 -7.90 -28.30 -12.19
N ASP A 472 -9.10 -28.14 -12.73
CA ASP A 472 -10.32 -28.72 -12.19
C ASP A 472 -10.79 -29.87 -13.07
N LEU A 473 -11.36 -30.90 -12.44
CA LEU A 473 -12.11 -31.93 -13.15
C LEU A 473 -13.37 -32.32 -12.38
N GLU A 474 -14.36 -32.82 -13.09
CA GLU A 474 -15.57 -33.44 -12.57
C GLU A 474 -15.99 -34.58 -13.52
N MET A 475 -16.53 -35.66 -12.99
CA MET A 475 -16.98 -36.80 -13.78
C MET A 475 -18.17 -37.52 -13.14
N GLN A 476 -19.00 -38.13 -13.97
CA GLN A 476 -19.99 -39.12 -13.56
C GLN A 476 -19.31 -40.31 -12.88
N ILE A 477 -20.00 -40.88 -11.89
CA ILE A 477 -19.57 -42.05 -11.12
C ILE A 477 -20.58 -43.17 -11.36
N ASP A 478 -20.09 -44.38 -11.62
CA ASP A 478 -20.94 -45.53 -11.85
C ASP A 478 -21.33 -46.22 -10.52
N GLU A 479 -20.34 -46.55 -9.68
CA GLU A 479 -20.53 -47.35 -8.46
C GLU A 479 -20.01 -46.66 -7.19
N HIS A 480 -18.82 -46.05 -7.24
CA HIS A 480 -18.16 -45.52 -6.05
C HIS A 480 -17.26 -44.33 -6.34
N TYR A 481 -17.23 -43.32 -5.45
CA TYR A 481 -16.42 -42.11 -5.64
C TYR A 481 -14.90 -42.34 -5.69
N HIS A 482 -14.45 -43.54 -5.34
CA HIS A 482 -13.05 -43.95 -5.55
C HIS A 482 -12.69 -44.06 -7.03
N GLU A 483 -13.66 -44.13 -7.94
CA GLU A 483 -13.41 -43.98 -9.38
C GLU A 483 -12.75 -42.63 -9.68
N VAL A 484 -13.28 -41.55 -9.13
CA VAL A 484 -12.72 -40.19 -9.24
C VAL A 484 -11.32 -40.13 -8.63
N LEU A 485 -11.16 -40.69 -7.42
CA LEU A 485 -9.88 -40.74 -6.71
C LEU A 485 -8.82 -41.46 -7.56
N ARG A 486 -9.16 -42.58 -8.19
CA ARG A 486 -8.24 -43.35 -9.05
C ARG A 486 -7.88 -42.60 -10.34
N VAL A 487 -8.80 -41.85 -10.94
CA VAL A 487 -8.51 -40.97 -12.09
C VAL A 487 -7.53 -39.87 -11.67
N LEU A 488 -7.76 -39.23 -10.54
CA LEU A 488 -6.87 -38.20 -10.00
C LEU A 488 -5.47 -38.77 -9.68
N ASP A 489 -5.39 -39.94 -9.03
CA ASP A 489 -4.12 -40.63 -8.74
C ASP A 489 -3.32 -40.90 -10.02
N ARG A 490 -3.97 -41.48 -11.06
CA ARG A 490 -3.33 -41.68 -12.37
C ARG A 490 -2.86 -40.37 -12.99
N THR A 491 -3.66 -39.31 -12.87
CA THR A 491 -3.33 -37.98 -13.40
C THR A 491 -2.10 -37.37 -12.73
N PHE A 492 -2.03 -37.41 -11.41
CA PHE A 492 -0.83 -36.95 -10.69
C PHE A 492 0.41 -37.77 -11.05
N LYS A 493 0.30 -39.11 -11.08
CA LYS A 493 1.42 -39.97 -11.47
C LYS A 493 1.90 -39.73 -12.90
N ALA A 494 0.98 -39.49 -13.84
CA ALA A 494 1.31 -39.14 -15.21
C ALA A 494 2.05 -37.80 -15.29
N ILE A 495 1.63 -36.80 -14.51
CA ILE A 495 2.33 -35.51 -14.37
C ILE A 495 3.72 -35.71 -13.78
N PHE A 496 3.84 -36.39 -12.64
CA PHE A 496 5.13 -36.60 -11.97
C PHE A 496 6.11 -37.32 -12.89
N LYS A 497 5.70 -38.44 -13.48
CA LYS A 497 6.50 -39.21 -14.42
C LYS A 497 6.93 -38.35 -15.62
N GLY A 498 5.97 -37.69 -16.27
CA GLY A 498 6.25 -36.87 -17.46
C GLY A 498 7.19 -35.70 -17.16
N ILE A 499 7.07 -35.05 -16.01
CA ILE A 499 7.97 -33.96 -15.60
C ILE A 499 9.39 -34.48 -15.34
N TYR A 500 9.55 -35.54 -14.54
CA TYR A 500 10.88 -36.05 -14.21
C TYR A 500 11.60 -36.71 -15.40
N GLU A 501 10.85 -37.27 -16.36
CA GLU A 501 11.42 -37.85 -17.59
C GLU A 501 11.74 -36.78 -18.66
N GLN A 502 10.86 -35.80 -18.88
CA GLN A 502 10.95 -34.89 -20.03
C GLN A 502 11.61 -33.55 -19.72
N TYR A 503 11.65 -33.12 -18.44
CA TYR A 503 12.14 -31.80 -18.00
C TYR A 503 13.33 -31.91 -17.05
N ARG A 504 14.11 -32.99 -17.14
CA ARG A 504 15.27 -33.19 -16.28
C ARG A 504 16.28 -32.04 -16.31
N PRO A 505 16.64 -31.46 -17.48
CA PRO A 505 17.55 -30.32 -17.53
C PRO A 505 17.06 -29.11 -16.72
N GLU A 506 15.76 -28.78 -16.81
CA GLU A 506 15.14 -27.71 -16.04
C GLU A 506 15.20 -27.98 -14.54
N ILE A 507 14.91 -29.22 -14.11
CA ILE A 507 14.96 -29.61 -12.70
C ILE A 507 16.35 -29.42 -12.11
N GLU A 508 17.40 -29.85 -12.83
CA GLU A 508 18.78 -29.72 -12.36
C GLU A 508 19.22 -28.24 -12.24
N VAL A 509 18.75 -27.38 -13.15
CA VAL A 509 18.96 -25.92 -13.07
C VAL A 509 18.26 -25.33 -11.84
N ILE A 510 17.02 -25.76 -11.56
CA ILE A 510 16.25 -25.31 -10.39
C ILE A 510 16.96 -25.73 -9.10
N LYS A 511 17.46 -26.98 -9.02
CA LYS A 511 18.16 -27.52 -7.84
C LYS A 511 19.39 -26.71 -7.43
N LYS A 512 20.06 -26.04 -8.37
CA LYS A 512 21.18 -25.12 -8.03
C LYS A 512 20.73 -23.98 -7.12
N HIS A 513 19.51 -23.49 -7.30
CA HIS A 513 18.95 -22.36 -6.54
C HIS A 513 18.05 -22.80 -5.38
N PHE A 514 17.33 -23.90 -5.58
CA PHE A 514 16.41 -24.50 -4.62
C PHE A 514 16.82 -25.96 -4.42
N PRO A 515 17.86 -26.25 -3.62
CA PRO A 515 18.31 -27.63 -3.40
C PRO A 515 17.19 -28.50 -2.84
N HIS A 516 16.90 -29.62 -3.52
CA HIS A 516 15.87 -30.58 -3.11
C HIS A 516 16.11 -31.97 -3.69
N GLU A 517 15.56 -32.98 -3.01
CA GLU A 517 15.50 -34.35 -3.49
C GLU A 517 14.33 -34.54 -4.46
N ASP A 518 14.44 -35.49 -5.39
CA ASP A 518 13.32 -35.84 -6.27
C ASP A 518 12.12 -36.35 -5.45
N LEU A 519 10.91 -36.10 -5.95
CA LEU A 519 9.68 -36.53 -5.30
C LEU A 519 9.60 -38.06 -5.30
N VAL A 520 9.24 -38.66 -4.16
CA VAL A 520 9.02 -40.11 -4.07
C VAL A 520 7.52 -40.39 -4.02
N TRP A 521 7.04 -41.27 -4.90
CA TRP A 521 5.68 -41.80 -4.88
C TRP A 521 5.69 -43.31 -5.13
N LEU A 522 4.66 -44.01 -4.67
CA LEU A 522 4.53 -45.46 -4.80
C LEU A 522 3.63 -45.85 -5.98
N ASP A 523 3.85 -47.04 -6.55
CA ASP A 523 2.98 -47.59 -7.59
C ASP A 523 1.53 -47.73 -7.10
N GLN A 524 1.37 -48.23 -5.87
CA GLN A 524 0.11 -48.22 -5.15
C GLN A 524 0.10 -47.06 -4.15
N THR A 525 -0.71 -46.03 -4.43
CA THR A 525 -0.80 -44.86 -3.56
C THR A 525 -1.50 -45.22 -2.25
N PRO A 526 -0.92 -44.87 -1.08
CA PRO A 526 -1.61 -45.03 0.19
C PRO A 526 -2.87 -44.17 0.24
N ILE A 527 -4.01 -44.81 0.47
CA ILE A 527 -5.29 -44.17 0.77
C ILE A 527 -5.56 -44.43 2.25
N ILE A 528 -5.52 -43.37 3.06
CA ILE A 528 -5.54 -43.45 4.52
C ILE A 528 -6.81 -42.74 4.99
N PRO A 529 -7.71 -43.40 5.75
CA PRO A 529 -8.82 -42.70 6.38
C PRO A 529 -8.32 -41.54 7.25
N PHE A 530 -9.02 -40.41 7.26
CA PHE A 530 -8.61 -39.19 7.96
C PHE A 530 -8.33 -39.47 9.44
N ALA A 531 -9.23 -40.21 10.09
CA ALA A 531 -9.07 -40.64 11.47
C ALA A 531 -7.82 -41.49 11.70
N ASP A 532 -7.42 -42.33 10.74
CA ASP A 532 -6.15 -43.08 10.81
C ASP A 532 -4.95 -42.15 10.66
N GLY A 533 -5.02 -41.13 9.79
CA GLY A 533 -4.00 -40.10 9.68
C GLY A 533 -3.79 -39.35 11.01
N VAL A 534 -4.88 -38.91 11.65
CA VAL A 534 -4.83 -38.27 12.97
C VAL A 534 -4.26 -39.21 14.04
N ARG A 535 -4.68 -40.49 14.04
CA ARG A 535 -4.10 -41.51 14.95
C ARG A 535 -2.60 -41.67 14.75
N MET A 536 -2.12 -41.78 13.51
CA MET A 536 -0.69 -41.87 13.21
C MET A 536 0.08 -40.65 13.72
N LEU A 537 -0.53 -39.47 13.65
CA LEU A 537 0.06 -38.23 14.15
C LEU A 537 0.13 -38.21 15.68
N ASN A 538 -0.96 -38.58 16.38
CA ASN A 538 -0.99 -38.69 17.84
C ASN A 538 0.01 -39.73 18.37
N GLU A 539 0.13 -40.89 17.70
CA GLU A 539 1.13 -41.93 18.00
C GLU A 539 2.57 -41.46 17.87
N SER A 540 2.85 -40.47 17.01
CA SER A 540 4.20 -39.90 16.86
C SER A 540 4.63 -39.02 18.05
N GLY A 541 3.71 -38.78 18.99
CA GLY A 541 3.92 -37.85 20.11
C GLY A 541 3.60 -36.39 19.76
N TRP A 542 3.09 -36.11 18.56
CA TRP A 542 2.61 -34.78 18.19
C TRP A 542 1.34 -34.42 18.96
N ARG A 543 1.22 -33.16 19.36
CA ARG A 543 0.13 -32.63 20.19
C ARG A 543 -0.26 -31.25 19.64
N ASP A 544 -1.47 -30.82 19.94
CA ASP A 544 -1.94 -29.47 19.63
C ASP A 544 -1.17 -28.39 20.41
N ASP A 545 -1.51 -27.12 20.19
CA ASP A 545 -0.86 -25.99 20.86
C ASP A 545 -1.09 -25.95 22.38
N ASP A 546 -2.12 -26.65 22.88
CA ASP A 546 -2.46 -26.79 24.30
C ASP A 546 -1.87 -28.07 24.93
N GLY A 547 -1.17 -28.90 24.15
CA GLY A 547 -0.53 -30.14 24.58
C GLY A 547 -1.44 -31.37 24.58
N ASN A 548 -2.65 -31.28 24.02
CA ASN A 548 -3.60 -32.39 23.93
C ASN A 548 -3.43 -33.19 22.63
N GLU A 549 -4.03 -34.38 22.61
CA GLU A 549 -4.14 -35.18 21.38
C GLU A 549 -5.13 -34.53 20.42
N LEU A 550 -4.84 -34.61 19.12
CA LEU A 550 -5.71 -34.09 18.07
C LEU A 550 -6.99 -34.93 17.98
N ASP A 551 -8.15 -34.26 17.88
CA ASP A 551 -9.44 -34.91 17.68
C ASP A 551 -9.55 -35.45 16.24
N VAL A 552 -10.00 -36.70 16.11
CA VAL A 552 -10.23 -37.35 14.80
C VAL A 552 -11.41 -36.75 14.02
N ASN A 553 -12.24 -35.93 14.66
CA ASN A 553 -13.42 -35.29 14.08
C ASN A 553 -13.22 -33.79 13.79
N GLU A 554 -12.03 -33.27 14.06
CA GLU A 554 -11.67 -31.88 13.75
C GLU A 554 -10.68 -31.82 12.59
N ASP A 555 -10.67 -30.69 11.88
CA ASP A 555 -9.78 -30.49 10.74
C ASP A 555 -8.33 -30.29 11.17
N LEU A 556 -7.39 -30.60 10.28
CA LEU A 556 -5.95 -30.47 10.56
C LEU A 556 -5.48 -29.02 10.37
N GLY A 557 -4.74 -28.50 11.35
CA GLY A 557 -3.98 -27.27 11.18
C GLY A 557 -2.79 -27.47 10.23
N THR A 558 -2.29 -26.38 9.64
CA THR A 558 -1.16 -26.45 8.69
C THR A 558 0.10 -27.11 9.27
N ARG A 559 0.37 -26.94 10.56
CA ARG A 559 1.52 -27.59 11.22
C ARG A 559 1.32 -29.09 11.33
N ASP A 560 0.08 -29.51 11.56
CA ASP A 560 -0.33 -30.90 11.69
C ASP A 560 -0.24 -31.62 10.34
N GLU A 561 -0.66 -30.97 9.24
CA GLU A 561 -0.49 -31.48 7.87
C GLU A 561 0.98 -31.81 7.57
N VAL A 562 1.88 -30.84 7.82
CA VAL A 562 3.31 -30.97 7.54
C VAL A 562 3.93 -32.07 8.39
N GLN A 563 3.55 -32.16 9.66
CA GLN A 563 4.05 -33.20 10.54
C GLN A 563 3.52 -34.58 10.14
N LEU A 564 2.24 -34.70 9.79
CA LEU A 564 1.66 -35.95 9.29
C LEU A 564 2.38 -36.42 8.02
N GLY A 565 2.70 -35.52 7.10
CA GLY A 565 3.50 -35.85 5.92
C GLY A 565 4.89 -36.41 6.27
N ARG A 566 5.55 -35.90 7.32
CA ARG A 566 6.82 -36.47 7.81
C ARG A 566 6.64 -37.85 8.40
N VAL A 567 5.59 -38.07 9.20
CA VAL A 567 5.26 -39.38 9.77
C VAL A 567 4.98 -40.40 8.67
N ILE A 568 4.20 -40.01 7.65
CA ILE A 568 3.91 -40.86 6.50
C ILE A 568 5.17 -41.15 5.69
N LYS A 569 6.04 -40.16 5.45
CA LYS A 569 7.33 -40.39 4.78
C LYS A 569 8.21 -41.38 5.55
N GLN A 570 8.25 -41.28 6.87
CA GLN A 570 9.01 -42.20 7.72
C GLN A 570 8.42 -43.62 7.76
N LYS A 571 7.09 -43.75 7.89
CA LYS A 571 6.40 -45.04 8.02
C LYS A 571 6.21 -45.75 6.67
N LEU A 572 5.87 -45.01 5.62
CA LEU A 572 5.44 -45.54 4.32
C LEU A 572 6.39 -45.20 3.16
N GLY A 573 7.41 -44.35 3.37
CA GLY A 573 8.44 -44.07 2.35
C GLY A 573 7.97 -43.25 1.16
N THR A 574 6.88 -42.48 1.28
CA THR A 574 6.30 -41.69 0.18
C THR A 574 6.15 -40.20 0.54
N ASP A 575 6.32 -39.33 -0.45
CA ASP A 575 5.97 -37.91 -0.37
C ASP A 575 4.53 -37.64 -0.84
N TYR A 576 3.87 -38.63 -1.46
CA TYR A 576 2.55 -38.51 -2.08
C TYR A 576 1.57 -39.55 -1.50
N TYR A 577 0.42 -39.08 -1.01
CA TYR A 577 -0.61 -39.91 -0.38
C TYR A 577 -1.98 -39.23 -0.41
N ILE A 578 -3.03 -39.98 -0.08
CA ILE A 578 -4.42 -39.52 -0.08
C ILE A 578 -5.01 -39.73 1.31
N LEU A 579 -5.62 -38.68 1.87
CA LEU A 579 -6.47 -38.79 3.05
C LEU A 579 -7.93 -38.87 2.62
N ASP A 580 -8.66 -39.88 3.07
CA ASP A 580 -10.05 -40.15 2.69
C ASP A 580 -10.99 -40.02 3.90
N LYS A 581 -12.30 -39.92 3.68
CA LYS A 581 -13.32 -39.89 4.77
C LYS A 581 -13.16 -38.72 5.75
N PHE A 582 -13.10 -37.50 5.23
CA PHE A 582 -12.97 -36.30 6.07
C PHE A 582 -14.22 -36.02 6.93
N PRO A 583 -14.06 -35.32 8.06
CA PRO A 583 -15.17 -34.87 8.91
C PRO A 583 -16.17 -33.97 8.18
N ALA A 584 -17.47 -34.17 8.43
CA ALA A 584 -18.54 -33.46 7.73
C ALA A 584 -18.62 -31.96 8.06
N ASN A 585 -18.12 -31.54 9.22
CA ASN A 585 -18.03 -30.12 9.66
C ASN A 585 -16.96 -29.33 8.88
N ALA A 586 -15.95 -29.99 8.33
CA ALA A 586 -14.86 -29.37 7.57
C ALA A 586 -15.19 -29.21 6.06
N ARG A 587 -16.34 -29.72 5.59
CA ARG A 587 -16.64 -29.81 4.16
C ARG A 587 -17.81 -28.93 3.70
N PRO A 588 -17.80 -28.46 2.44
CA PRO A 588 -18.86 -27.63 1.88
C PRO A 588 -20.23 -28.32 1.81
N PHE A 589 -21.28 -27.52 1.60
CA PHE A 589 -22.66 -27.98 1.55
C PHE A 589 -22.95 -29.01 0.45
N TYR A 590 -22.17 -29.03 -0.62
CA TYR A 590 -22.36 -29.95 -1.75
C TYR A 590 -21.66 -31.30 -1.56
N ALA A 591 -20.88 -31.51 -0.49
CA ALA A 591 -20.19 -32.78 -0.26
C ALA A 591 -21.17 -33.89 0.15
N MET A 592 -21.06 -35.10 -0.42
CA MET A 592 -21.89 -36.24 -0.01
C MET A 592 -21.43 -36.79 1.35
N ASN A 593 -22.36 -37.05 2.26
CA ASN A 593 -22.07 -37.74 3.53
C ASN A 593 -21.84 -39.24 3.30
N ASP A 594 -21.03 -39.87 4.15
CA ASP A 594 -20.87 -41.33 4.10
C ASP A 594 -22.20 -42.02 4.50
N PRO A 595 -22.61 -43.10 3.80
CA PRO A 595 -23.87 -43.77 4.06
C PRO A 595 -23.91 -44.55 5.39
N ASN A 596 -22.75 -44.96 5.92
CA ASN A 596 -22.62 -45.74 7.15
C ASN A 596 -22.28 -44.88 8.36
N ASP A 597 -21.61 -43.74 8.15
CA ASP A 597 -21.25 -42.78 9.19
C ASP A 597 -21.52 -41.32 8.76
N PRO A 598 -22.64 -40.72 9.20
CA PRO A 598 -22.99 -39.36 8.79
C PRO A 598 -22.08 -38.28 9.38
N THR A 599 -21.16 -38.62 10.29
CA THR A 599 -20.18 -37.67 10.85
C THR A 599 -19.02 -37.40 9.89
N VAL A 600 -18.84 -38.24 8.86
CA VAL A 600 -17.84 -38.07 7.80
C VAL A 600 -18.49 -37.94 6.42
N THR A 601 -17.68 -37.57 5.44
CA THR A 601 -18.08 -37.37 4.04
C THR A 601 -17.29 -38.23 3.07
N ASN A 602 -17.87 -38.51 1.90
CA ASN A 602 -17.21 -39.13 0.75
C ASN A 602 -16.29 -38.12 0.03
N SER A 603 -15.37 -37.55 0.79
CA SER A 603 -14.42 -36.53 0.34
C SER A 603 -13.02 -36.92 0.77
N PHE A 604 -12.05 -36.49 -0.03
CA PHE A 604 -10.64 -36.79 0.16
C PHE A 604 -9.80 -35.58 -0.19
N ASP A 605 -8.65 -35.46 0.45
CA ASP A 605 -7.60 -34.53 0.06
C ASP A 605 -6.35 -35.30 -0.35
N ILE A 606 -5.63 -34.77 -1.33
CA ILE A 606 -4.40 -35.35 -1.85
C ILE A 606 -3.24 -34.46 -1.40
N PHE A 607 -2.21 -35.10 -0.86
CA PHE A 607 -1.07 -34.43 -0.25
C PHE A 607 0.22 -34.71 -1.02
N CYS A 608 1.07 -33.69 -1.11
CA CYS A 608 2.43 -33.78 -1.61
C CYS A 608 3.37 -33.10 -0.61
N ARG A 609 4.39 -33.83 -0.15
CA ARG A 609 5.34 -33.37 0.90
C ARG A 609 4.65 -32.81 2.14
N GLY A 610 3.58 -33.48 2.59
CA GLY A 610 2.83 -33.10 3.79
C GLY A 610 2.01 -31.82 3.66
N GLN A 611 1.68 -31.40 2.43
CA GLN A 611 0.83 -30.24 2.19
C GLN A 611 -0.23 -30.58 1.14
N GLU A 612 -1.44 -30.07 1.36
CA GLU A 612 -2.57 -30.25 0.45
C GLU A 612 -2.25 -29.66 -0.94
N ILE A 613 -2.54 -30.44 -1.99
CA ILE A 613 -2.50 -30.02 -3.41
C ILE A 613 -3.86 -30.10 -4.10
N LEU A 614 -4.80 -30.87 -3.56
CA LEU A 614 -6.15 -31.01 -4.07
C LEU A 614 -7.10 -31.37 -2.94
N SER A 615 -8.30 -30.78 -3.01
CA SER A 615 -9.49 -31.26 -2.33
C SER A 615 -10.54 -31.77 -3.33
N GLY A 616 -11.14 -32.92 -3.03
CA GLY A 616 -12.06 -33.61 -3.92
C GLY A 616 -13.09 -34.47 -3.18
N GLY A 617 -14.03 -35.04 -3.93
CA GLY A 617 -15.05 -35.92 -3.37
C GLY A 617 -16.29 -36.07 -4.23
N GLN A 618 -17.19 -36.91 -3.75
CA GLN A 618 -18.54 -37.08 -4.30
C GLN A 618 -19.42 -35.87 -3.98
N ARG A 619 -20.25 -35.48 -4.94
CA ARG A 619 -21.23 -34.40 -4.78
C ARG A 619 -22.62 -34.95 -4.51
N ILE A 620 -23.42 -34.14 -3.84
CA ILE A 620 -24.85 -34.41 -3.69
C ILE A 620 -25.53 -34.13 -5.02
N HIS A 621 -26.05 -35.20 -5.64
CA HIS A 621 -26.80 -35.11 -6.90
C HIS A 621 -28.33 -35.08 -6.67
N ASP A 622 -28.81 -35.51 -5.49
CA ASP A 622 -30.22 -35.40 -5.12
C ASP A 622 -30.57 -33.97 -4.69
N SER A 623 -31.52 -33.35 -5.39
CA SER A 623 -31.89 -31.95 -5.17
C SER A 623 -32.49 -31.70 -3.77
N ASN A 624 -33.24 -32.65 -3.20
CA ASN A 624 -33.87 -32.47 -1.89
C ASN A 624 -32.82 -32.47 -0.77
N LEU A 625 -31.90 -33.43 -0.81
CA LEU A 625 -30.77 -33.52 0.11
C LEU A 625 -29.85 -32.30 0.00
N LEU A 626 -29.61 -31.81 -1.23
CA LEU A 626 -28.82 -30.61 -1.47
C LEU A 626 -29.48 -29.39 -0.81
N LEU A 627 -30.78 -29.19 -1.03
CA LEU A 627 -31.56 -28.11 -0.42
C LEU A 627 -31.65 -28.22 1.11
N GLU A 628 -31.72 -29.43 1.65
CA GLU A 628 -31.66 -29.66 3.10
C GLU A 628 -30.29 -29.23 3.66
N LYS A 629 -29.19 -29.64 3.02
CA LYS A 629 -27.84 -29.32 3.48
C LYS A 629 -27.51 -27.83 3.34
N MET A 630 -27.96 -27.18 2.25
CA MET A 630 -27.88 -25.71 2.09
C MET A 630 -28.57 -25.00 3.26
N ARG A 631 -29.80 -25.38 3.59
CA ARG A 631 -30.55 -24.80 4.73
C ARG A 631 -29.84 -25.05 6.06
N LYS A 632 -29.32 -26.27 6.29
CA LYS A 632 -28.58 -26.64 7.50
C LYS A 632 -27.32 -25.79 7.70
N LEU A 633 -26.62 -25.48 6.62
CA LEU A 633 -25.40 -24.65 6.62
C LEU A 633 -25.66 -23.16 6.37
N LYS A 634 -26.93 -22.73 6.42
CA LYS A 634 -27.34 -21.32 6.25
C LYS A 634 -26.93 -20.71 4.91
N VAL A 635 -26.88 -21.52 3.86
CA VAL A 635 -26.71 -21.07 2.47
C VAL A 635 -28.10 -20.85 1.87
N ASP A 636 -28.36 -19.65 1.35
CA ASP A 636 -29.65 -19.31 0.73
C ASP A 636 -29.77 -19.95 -0.67
N PRO A 637 -30.72 -20.88 -0.88
CA PRO A 637 -30.94 -21.48 -2.19
C PRO A 637 -31.29 -20.46 -3.30
N GLY A 638 -31.95 -19.35 -2.96
CA GLY A 638 -32.33 -18.32 -3.93
C GLY A 638 -31.14 -17.62 -4.59
N SER A 639 -29.94 -17.72 -3.99
CA SER A 639 -28.71 -17.16 -4.56
C SER A 639 -28.09 -18.00 -5.69
N MET A 640 -28.55 -19.24 -5.89
CA MET A 640 -27.96 -20.21 -6.82
C MET A 640 -29.05 -20.99 -7.59
N GLU A 641 -30.09 -20.30 -8.04
CA GLU A 641 -31.25 -20.91 -8.70
C GLU A 641 -30.87 -21.79 -9.91
N GLU A 642 -30.02 -21.28 -10.82
CA GLU A 642 -29.55 -22.02 -11.99
C GLU A 642 -28.82 -23.32 -11.62
N TYR A 643 -27.97 -23.25 -10.59
CA TYR A 643 -27.23 -24.41 -10.10
C TYR A 643 -28.20 -25.48 -9.58
N ILE A 644 -29.14 -25.11 -8.70
CA ILE A 644 -30.13 -26.04 -8.12
C ILE A 644 -31.02 -26.64 -9.21
N GLN A 645 -31.44 -25.83 -10.18
CA GLN A 645 -32.32 -26.23 -11.25
C GLN A 645 -31.70 -27.36 -12.10
N GLY A 646 -30.38 -27.33 -12.33
CA GLY A 646 -29.67 -28.45 -12.97
C GLY A 646 -29.96 -29.79 -12.28
N PHE A 647 -29.83 -29.86 -10.95
CA PHE A 647 -30.10 -31.10 -10.19
C PHE A 647 -31.58 -31.48 -10.15
N GLN A 648 -32.49 -30.50 -10.20
CA GLN A 648 -33.93 -30.75 -10.26
C GLN A 648 -34.36 -31.39 -11.58
N TRP A 649 -33.60 -31.17 -12.66
CA TRP A 649 -33.82 -31.82 -13.96
C TRP A 649 -33.17 -33.19 -14.09
N GLY A 650 -32.55 -33.68 -13.02
CA GLY A 650 -31.89 -34.98 -12.96
C GLY A 650 -30.39 -34.82 -13.19
N ALA A 651 -29.63 -34.86 -12.10
CA ALA A 651 -28.18 -34.98 -12.15
C ALA A 651 -27.74 -36.42 -11.84
N PRO A 652 -26.82 -37.01 -12.63
CA PRO A 652 -26.25 -38.32 -12.31
C PRO A 652 -25.34 -38.23 -11.07
N PRO A 653 -25.07 -39.35 -10.37
CA PRO A 653 -24.02 -39.39 -9.36
C PRO A 653 -22.68 -38.95 -9.95
N HIS A 654 -21.97 -38.07 -9.25
CA HIS A 654 -20.72 -37.49 -9.76
C HIS A 654 -19.79 -37.02 -8.64
N GLY A 655 -18.54 -36.78 -9.01
CA GLY A 655 -17.51 -36.25 -8.14
C GLY A 655 -16.36 -35.67 -8.92
N GLY A 656 -15.47 -34.99 -8.21
CA GLY A 656 -14.34 -34.31 -8.83
C GLY A 656 -13.37 -33.75 -7.83
N GLY A 657 -12.47 -32.90 -8.31
CA GLY A 657 -11.46 -32.22 -7.49
C GLY A 657 -10.87 -31.01 -8.22
N GLY A 658 -10.23 -30.14 -7.45
CA GLY A 658 -9.52 -28.97 -7.97
C GLY A 658 -8.06 -28.98 -7.52
N ILE A 659 -7.14 -28.76 -8.45
CA ILE A 659 -5.69 -28.71 -8.21
C ILE A 659 -5.23 -27.26 -8.35
N GLY A 660 -4.48 -26.74 -7.38
CA GLY A 660 -3.76 -25.47 -7.58
C GLY A 660 -2.48 -25.70 -8.38
N LEU A 661 -2.38 -25.18 -9.61
CA LEU A 661 -1.22 -25.36 -10.50
C LEU A 661 0.09 -24.88 -9.85
N GLU A 662 0.07 -23.70 -9.24
CA GLU A 662 1.21 -23.11 -8.55
C GLU A 662 1.58 -23.95 -7.32
N ARG A 663 0.59 -24.55 -6.66
CA ARG A 663 0.77 -25.35 -5.44
C ARG A 663 1.49 -26.67 -5.72
N ILE A 664 1.05 -27.43 -6.72
CA ILE A 664 1.73 -28.66 -7.14
C ILE A 664 3.17 -28.37 -7.58
N LEU A 665 3.38 -27.33 -8.39
CA LEU A 665 4.72 -26.93 -8.85
C LEU A 665 5.64 -26.55 -7.68
N MET A 666 5.13 -25.73 -6.75
CA MET A 666 5.88 -25.30 -5.56
C MET A 666 6.37 -26.48 -4.73
N LEU A 667 5.53 -27.51 -4.56
CA LEU A 667 5.83 -28.68 -3.73
C LEU A 667 6.70 -29.71 -4.46
N MET A 668 6.47 -29.95 -5.75
CA MET A 668 7.32 -30.84 -6.56
C MET A 668 8.77 -30.35 -6.57
N MET A 669 8.97 -29.06 -6.82
CA MET A 669 10.30 -28.42 -6.94
C MET A 669 10.83 -27.83 -5.62
N ASN A 670 10.07 -27.99 -4.53
CA ASN A 670 10.38 -27.48 -3.18
C ASN A 670 10.82 -25.99 -3.16
N LEU A 671 10.03 -25.10 -3.80
CA LEU A 671 10.37 -23.69 -3.99
C LEU A 671 10.25 -22.83 -2.71
N GLY A 672 9.65 -23.37 -1.64
CA GLY A 672 9.47 -22.71 -0.34
C GLY A 672 8.44 -21.57 -0.31
N ASN A 673 8.15 -20.90 -1.42
CA ASN A 673 7.16 -19.83 -1.53
C ASN A 673 6.38 -19.93 -2.84
N ILE A 674 5.06 -19.89 -2.77
CA ILE A 674 4.16 -20.04 -3.93
C ILE A 674 4.36 -18.94 -4.98
N ARG A 675 4.84 -17.76 -4.57
CA ARG A 675 5.14 -16.65 -5.48
C ARG A 675 6.24 -16.99 -6.49
N HIS A 676 7.13 -17.94 -6.17
CA HIS A 676 8.12 -18.44 -7.13
C HIS A 676 7.48 -19.27 -8.23
N ALA A 677 6.38 -19.97 -7.91
CA ALA A 677 5.59 -20.77 -8.86
C ALA A 677 4.56 -19.94 -9.65
N SER A 678 4.32 -18.67 -9.34
CA SER A 678 3.40 -17.79 -10.08
C SER A 678 4.17 -16.78 -10.93
N MET A 679 3.94 -16.72 -12.24
CA MET A 679 4.73 -15.86 -13.13
C MET A 679 4.60 -14.37 -12.77
N PHE A 680 3.39 -13.93 -12.42
CA PHE A 680 3.11 -12.59 -11.91
C PHE A 680 2.18 -12.71 -10.70
N PRO A 681 2.74 -12.90 -9.48
CA PRO A 681 1.93 -13.22 -8.32
C PRO A 681 0.92 -12.11 -7.99
N ARG A 682 -0.24 -12.53 -7.50
CA ARG A 682 -1.28 -11.67 -6.94
C ARG A 682 -1.55 -12.10 -5.50
N ASP A 683 -1.39 -11.16 -4.60
CA ASP A 683 -1.61 -11.30 -3.16
C ASP A 683 -2.27 -10.01 -2.62
N PRO A 684 -2.67 -9.94 -1.34
CA PRO A 684 -3.35 -8.76 -0.80
C PRO A 684 -2.55 -7.44 -0.86
N LYS A 685 -1.24 -7.49 -1.15
CA LYS A 685 -0.38 -6.30 -1.30
C LYS A 685 -0.14 -5.92 -2.76
N SER A 686 -0.66 -6.70 -3.69
CA SER A 686 -0.59 -6.44 -5.11
C SER A 686 -1.51 -5.30 -5.50
N LEU A 687 -1.14 -4.55 -6.55
CA LEU A 687 -1.92 -3.41 -7.07
C LEU A 687 -2.18 -2.31 -6.01
N PRO A 688 -1.11 -1.72 -5.42
CA PRO A 688 -1.29 -0.61 -4.49
C PRO A 688 -2.03 0.55 -5.18
N GLU A 689 -2.94 1.18 -4.44
CA GLU A 689 -3.67 2.35 -4.92
C GLU A 689 -2.67 3.42 -5.37
N ARG A 690 -2.77 3.80 -6.65
CA ARG A 690 -1.99 4.91 -7.20
C ARG A 690 -2.86 6.15 -7.08
N PRO A 691 -2.34 7.24 -6.49
CA PRO A 691 -3.09 8.50 -6.47
C PRO A 691 -3.39 8.90 -7.92
N VAL A 692 -4.65 9.24 -8.20
CA VAL A 692 -5.05 9.76 -9.51
C VAL A 692 -4.36 11.10 -9.70
N ILE A 693 -3.44 11.19 -10.68
CA ILE A 693 -2.79 12.45 -11.02
C ILE A 693 -3.85 13.34 -11.68
N LYS A 694 -4.40 14.29 -10.93
CA LYS A 694 -5.33 15.29 -11.48
C LYS A 694 -4.55 16.30 -12.33
N GLN A 695 -5.10 16.65 -13.49
CA GLN A 695 -4.48 17.65 -14.37
C GLN A 695 -4.54 19.04 -13.72
N LEU A 696 -3.43 19.79 -13.78
CA LEU A 696 -3.36 21.18 -13.32
C LEU A 696 -4.35 22.05 -14.09
N ARG A 697 -4.95 23.04 -13.42
CA ARG A 697 -5.89 23.99 -14.05
C ARG A 697 -5.19 24.96 -15.01
N HIS A 698 -3.97 25.34 -14.66
CA HIS A 698 -3.06 26.19 -15.42
C HIS A 698 -1.74 25.46 -15.67
N PRO A 699 -1.67 24.54 -16.66
CA PRO A 699 -0.43 23.85 -16.98
C PRO A 699 0.72 24.81 -17.31
N GLU A 700 0.42 25.99 -17.85
CA GLU A 700 1.38 27.06 -18.12
C GLU A 700 1.97 27.70 -16.86
N ALA A 701 1.37 27.48 -15.69
CA ALA A 701 1.87 27.94 -14.40
C ALA A 701 2.45 26.77 -13.56
N SER A 702 2.96 25.72 -14.22
CA SER A 702 3.56 24.57 -13.54
C SER A 702 4.84 24.95 -12.78
N THR A 703 5.08 24.28 -11.65
CA THR A 703 6.32 24.42 -10.85
C THR A 703 7.28 23.24 -11.08
N MET A 704 6.77 22.12 -11.60
CA MET A 704 7.56 20.97 -12.05
C MET A 704 8.17 21.22 -13.42
N HIS A 705 7.41 21.87 -14.31
CA HIS A 705 7.80 22.25 -15.67
C HIS A 705 7.58 23.76 -15.82
N PRO A 706 8.42 24.61 -15.20
CA PRO A 706 8.23 26.05 -15.26
C PRO A 706 8.34 26.58 -16.70
N PRO A 707 7.72 27.72 -17.04
CA PRO A 707 7.74 28.29 -18.40
C PRO A 707 9.13 28.51 -19.01
N TRP A 708 10.16 28.61 -18.16
CA TRP A 708 11.55 28.83 -18.54
C TRP A 708 12.41 27.55 -18.46
N GLU A 709 11.81 26.36 -18.40
CA GLU A 709 12.55 25.09 -18.34
C GLU A 709 13.62 25.01 -19.46
N GLY A 710 14.86 24.72 -19.07
CA GLY A 710 16.01 24.65 -19.99
C GLY A 710 16.66 26.01 -20.35
N GLN A 711 16.20 27.13 -19.78
CA GLN A 711 16.76 28.47 -20.02
C GLN A 711 16.87 29.28 -18.70
N ASP A 712 17.74 30.29 -18.64
CA ASP A 712 17.82 31.19 -17.49
C ASP A 712 16.67 32.22 -17.54
N ARG A 713 15.81 32.22 -16.51
CA ARG A 713 14.63 33.09 -16.42
C ARG A 713 14.97 34.58 -16.50
N ALA A 714 16.01 35.03 -15.80
CA ALA A 714 16.39 36.43 -15.74
C ALA A 714 16.95 36.90 -17.10
N VAL A 715 17.69 36.03 -17.78
CA VAL A 715 18.20 36.27 -19.14
C VAL A 715 17.06 36.30 -20.16
N ALA A 716 16.09 35.40 -20.03
CA ALA A 716 14.92 35.30 -20.92
C ALA A 716 13.86 36.38 -20.67
N LYS A 717 14.00 37.20 -19.61
CA LYS A 717 13.02 38.21 -19.18
C LYS A 717 11.61 37.66 -18.99
N ILE A 718 11.52 36.44 -18.46
CA ILE A 718 10.24 35.77 -18.19
C ILE A 718 9.81 36.09 -16.75
N ASP A 719 8.59 36.58 -16.59
CA ASP A 719 7.99 36.85 -15.28
C ASP A 719 7.68 35.55 -14.52
N LEU A 720 7.68 35.62 -13.20
CA LEU A 720 7.25 34.50 -12.35
C LEU A 720 5.76 34.22 -12.55
N GLN A 721 5.33 32.96 -12.34
CA GLN A 721 3.93 32.58 -12.47
C GLN A 721 3.04 33.46 -11.54
N PRO A 722 1.85 33.90 -12.00
CA PRO A 722 0.89 34.61 -11.16
C PRO A 722 0.47 33.78 -9.93
N ILE A 723 0.22 34.44 -8.80
CA ILE A 723 -0.09 33.75 -7.53
C ILE A 723 -1.48 33.12 -7.58
N GLU A 724 -2.45 33.80 -8.18
CA GLU A 724 -3.81 33.35 -8.40
C GLU A 724 -3.83 32.00 -9.14
N LYS A 725 -3.01 31.88 -10.20
CA LYS A 725 -2.86 30.63 -10.97
C LYS A 725 -2.16 29.53 -10.17
N LEU A 726 -1.18 29.88 -9.33
CA LEU A 726 -0.55 28.92 -8.43
C LEU A 726 -1.51 28.42 -7.35
N ILE A 727 -2.40 29.28 -6.84
CA ILE A 727 -3.49 28.90 -5.92
C ILE A 727 -4.45 27.92 -6.63
N ALA A 728 -4.88 28.23 -7.85
CA ALA A 728 -5.73 27.35 -8.64
C ALA A 728 -5.07 26.01 -9.05
N ASN A 729 -3.74 25.94 -9.04
CA ASN A 729 -2.98 24.72 -9.34
C ASN A 729 -2.67 23.86 -8.11
N TYR A 730 -2.25 24.48 -7.00
CA TYR A 730 -1.66 23.79 -5.84
C TYR A 730 -2.26 24.21 -4.50
N GLY A 731 -3.04 25.29 -4.47
CA GLY A 731 -3.50 25.92 -3.24
C GLY A 731 -4.81 25.38 -2.71
N ASP A 732 -4.98 25.57 -1.41
CA ASP A 732 -6.22 25.31 -0.67
C ASP A 732 -6.86 26.64 -0.22
N ALA A 733 -7.96 26.55 0.52
CA ALA A 733 -8.76 27.68 1.01
C ALA A 733 -7.92 28.77 1.70
N THR A 734 -6.91 28.37 2.48
CA THR A 734 -5.99 29.27 3.19
C THR A 734 -5.14 30.10 2.24
N ASN A 735 -4.73 29.54 1.11
CA ASN A 735 -3.85 30.23 0.17
C ASN A 735 -4.58 31.39 -0.54
N THR A 736 -5.91 31.36 -0.60
CA THR A 736 -6.68 32.51 -1.10
C THR A 736 -6.48 33.77 -0.26
N SER A 737 -5.97 33.68 0.98
CA SER A 737 -5.61 34.85 1.78
C SER A 737 -4.29 35.50 1.35
N TRP A 738 -3.51 34.86 0.49
CA TRP A 738 -2.23 35.39 0.03
C TRP A 738 -2.37 36.57 -0.92
N LEU A 739 -3.59 36.80 -1.42
CA LEU A 739 -3.93 37.96 -2.24
C LEU A 739 -4.20 39.21 -1.38
N GLU A 740 -4.27 39.09 -0.05
CA GLU A 740 -4.42 40.24 0.84
C GLU A 740 -3.18 41.15 0.79
N PRO A 741 -3.34 42.49 0.76
CA PRO A 741 -2.20 43.43 0.70
C PRO A 741 -1.17 43.28 1.82
N ARG A 742 -1.59 42.76 2.99
CA ARG A 742 -0.71 42.49 4.13
C ARG A 742 0.20 41.28 3.96
N THR A 743 -0.07 40.42 2.97
CA THR A 743 0.70 39.19 2.74
C THR A 743 1.89 39.45 1.84
N GLU A 744 3.07 39.09 2.32
CA GLU A 744 4.29 39.08 1.53
C GLU A 744 4.56 37.69 0.97
N ILE A 745 5.02 37.62 -0.28
CA ILE A 745 5.24 36.35 -0.97
C ILE A 745 6.73 36.13 -1.22
N TRP A 746 7.27 35.08 -0.65
CA TRP A 746 8.58 34.55 -1.04
C TRP A 746 8.44 33.64 -2.26
N ARG A 747 9.38 33.73 -3.21
CA ARG A 747 9.40 32.94 -4.45
C ARG A 747 10.74 32.23 -4.64
N ASP A 748 10.71 30.96 -5.05
CA ASP A 748 11.90 30.23 -5.50
C ASP A 748 12.28 30.64 -6.93
N GLU A 749 13.53 31.00 -7.16
CA GLU A 749 13.99 31.52 -8.45
C GLU A 749 14.00 30.47 -9.57
N ASN A 750 14.17 29.19 -9.23
CA ASN A 750 14.34 28.12 -10.21
C ASN A 750 12.99 27.54 -10.67
N THR A 751 12.07 27.35 -9.72
CA THR A 751 10.79 26.66 -9.94
C THR A 751 9.60 27.61 -9.96
N GLY A 752 9.77 28.80 -9.36
CA GLY A 752 8.68 29.76 -9.16
C GLY A 752 7.72 29.39 -8.02
N ALA A 753 8.01 28.34 -7.25
CA ALA A 753 7.26 27.96 -6.05
C ALA A 753 7.10 29.14 -5.08
N ALA A 754 5.97 29.21 -4.36
CA ALA A 754 5.65 30.36 -3.52
C ALA A 754 5.31 29.99 -2.07
N VAL A 755 5.70 30.86 -1.13
CA VAL A 755 5.29 30.80 0.29
C VAL A 755 4.89 32.19 0.77
N GLY A 756 3.63 32.36 1.20
CA GLY A 756 3.08 33.61 1.71
C GLY A 756 3.18 33.74 3.22
N PHE A 757 3.55 34.92 3.71
CA PHE A 757 3.69 35.20 5.14
C PHE A 757 3.39 36.66 5.49
N VAL A 758 3.04 36.91 6.75
CA VAL A 758 2.79 38.24 7.30
C VAL A 758 3.78 38.51 8.44
N PRO A 759 4.61 39.55 8.36
CA PRO A 759 5.43 39.99 9.50
C PRO A 759 4.56 40.58 10.60
N GLN A 760 4.59 40.00 11.80
CA GLN A 760 3.82 40.48 12.95
C GLN A 760 4.62 40.30 14.24
N ASP A 761 4.83 41.39 15.00
CA ASP A 761 5.47 41.37 16.33
C ASP A 761 6.83 40.60 16.38
N GLY A 762 7.63 40.67 15.31
CA GLY A 762 8.93 39.98 15.18
C GLY A 762 8.84 38.51 14.74
N PHE A 763 7.66 38.06 14.33
CA PHE A 763 7.41 36.73 13.76
C PHE A 763 7.02 36.84 12.28
N ALA A 764 7.33 35.80 11.52
CA ALA A 764 6.79 35.59 10.18
C ALA A 764 5.66 34.57 10.30
N ILE A 765 4.41 35.04 10.24
CA ILE A 765 3.22 34.21 10.32
C ILE A 765 2.91 33.70 8.92
N THR A 766 3.19 32.43 8.68
CA THR A 766 3.00 31.74 7.39
C THR A 766 1.67 30.99 7.47
N VAL A 767 0.78 31.16 6.49
CA VAL A 767 -0.57 30.56 6.53
C VAL A 767 -0.77 29.68 5.32
N GLY A 768 -1.18 28.42 5.51
CA GLY A 768 -1.41 27.48 4.42
C GLY A 768 -0.14 26.82 3.87
N ASP A 769 -0.34 25.91 2.92
CA ASP A 769 0.71 25.08 2.33
C ASP A 769 1.52 25.84 1.25
N PRO A 770 2.77 25.43 0.96
CA PRO A 770 3.52 25.99 -0.16
C PRO A 770 2.78 25.77 -1.50
N LEU A 771 2.76 26.80 -2.35
CA LEU A 771 2.19 26.69 -3.69
C LEU A 771 3.20 26.09 -4.67
N CYS A 772 3.35 24.76 -4.61
CA CYS A 772 4.11 23.95 -5.55
C CYS A 772 3.69 22.48 -5.47
N HIS A 773 4.23 21.65 -6.36
CA HIS A 773 3.99 20.21 -6.28
C HIS A 773 4.60 19.62 -4.99
N GLU A 774 3.91 18.67 -4.34
CA GLU A 774 4.31 18.13 -3.02
C GLU A 774 5.75 17.58 -2.98
N SER A 775 6.23 17.00 -4.09
CA SER A 775 7.62 16.52 -4.21
C SER A 775 8.67 17.62 -4.00
N GLN A 776 8.30 18.89 -4.13
CA GLN A 776 9.18 20.05 -3.97
C GLN A 776 9.13 20.63 -2.55
N TYR A 777 8.19 20.23 -1.68
CA TYR A 777 7.94 20.83 -0.37
C TYR A 777 9.20 20.99 0.49
N LEU A 778 10.00 19.93 0.64
CA LEU A 778 11.22 19.97 1.44
C LEU A 778 12.18 21.06 0.97
N LYS A 779 12.39 21.17 -0.34
CA LYS A 779 13.31 22.15 -0.94
C LYS A 779 12.75 23.57 -0.79
N THR A 780 11.48 23.77 -1.13
CA THR A 780 10.78 25.06 -1.05
C THR A 780 10.76 25.59 0.39
N MET A 781 10.36 24.77 1.36
CA MET A 781 10.34 25.15 2.78
C MET A 781 11.74 25.47 3.30
N ALA A 782 12.77 24.70 2.91
CA ALA A 782 14.14 24.98 3.31
C ALA A 782 14.64 26.34 2.77
N GLY A 783 14.32 26.66 1.52
CA GLY A 783 14.61 27.94 0.88
C GLY A 783 13.94 29.11 1.59
N TYR A 784 12.63 29.00 1.81
CA TYR A 784 11.84 29.99 2.55
C TYR A 784 12.37 30.23 3.97
N LEU A 785 12.60 29.17 4.75
CA LEU A 785 13.09 29.31 6.13
C LEU A 785 14.49 29.94 6.19
N LYS A 786 15.34 29.69 5.18
CA LYS A 786 16.63 30.36 5.04
C LYS A 786 16.44 31.85 4.79
N TYR A 787 15.54 32.24 3.89
CA TYR A 787 15.18 33.64 3.61
C TYR A 787 14.68 34.35 4.86
N ILE A 788 13.71 33.77 5.58
CA ILE A 788 13.16 34.34 6.82
C ILE A 788 14.25 34.57 7.88
N LYS A 789 15.17 33.62 8.03
CA LYS A 789 16.25 33.74 9.01
C LYS A 789 17.33 34.74 8.59
N LYS A 790 17.79 34.69 7.33
CA LYS A 790 18.98 35.43 6.88
C LYS A 790 18.67 36.84 6.40
N GLU A 791 17.54 37.03 5.73
CA GLU A 791 17.22 38.29 5.04
C GLU A 791 16.16 39.09 5.80
N ARG A 792 15.20 38.41 6.44
CA ARG A 792 14.11 39.09 7.17
C ARG A 792 14.33 39.19 8.67
N ASN A 793 15.20 38.36 9.23
CA ASN A 793 15.47 38.30 10.68
C ASN A 793 14.18 38.13 11.53
N LEU A 794 13.24 37.31 11.04
CA LEU A 794 11.98 37.01 11.72
C LEU A 794 11.96 35.59 12.28
N LYS A 795 11.13 35.34 13.29
CA LYS A 795 10.90 33.99 13.83
C LYS A 795 9.71 33.33 13.10
N PRO A 796 9.87 32.15 12.48
CA PRO A 796 8.80 31.56 11.70
C PRO A 796 7.75 30.86 12.58
N LEU A 797 6.48 31.07 12.26
CA LEU A 797 5.32 30.34 12.77
C LEU A 797 4.45 29.95 11.58
N TRP A 798 4.09 28.67 11.45
CA TRP A 798 3.33 28.17 10.31
C TRP A 798 1.97 27.66 10.76
N LEU A 799 0.89 28.27 10.28
CA LEU A 799 -0.47 28.07 10.74
C LEU A 799 -1.34 27.50 9.61
N LEU A 800 -2.35 26.72 9.97
CA LEU A 800 -3.39 26.23 9.07
C LEU A 800 -2.82 25.45 7.87
N VAL A 801 -1.85 24.58 8.13
CA VAL A 801 -1.23 23.74 7.09
C VAL A 801 -1.90 22.37 7.00
N GLY A 802 -1.89 21.77 5.82
CA GLY A 802 -2.32 20.40 5.59
C GLY A 802 -1.34 19.37 6.14
N SER A 803 -1.73 18.09 6.05
CA SER A 803 -0.95 16.96 6.58
C SER A 803 0.42 16.81 5.92
N ALA A 804 0.52 17.00 4.60
CA ALA A 804 1.78 16.88 3.86
C ALA A 804 2.83 17.91 4.33
N THR A 805 2.41 19.16 4.53
CA THR A 805 3.28 20.21 5.07
C THR A 805 3.65 19.95 6.53
N GLU A 806 2.67 19.55 7.33
CA GLU A 806 2.88 19.16 8.73
C GLU A 806 3.96 18.08 8.85
N GLU A 807 3.87 17.03 8.03
CA GLU A 807 4.80 15.90 8.05
C GLU A 807 6.22 16.33 7.70
N VAL A 808 6.40 17.18 6.69
CA VAL A 808 7.72 17.69 6.30
C VAL A 808 8.32 18.54 7.42
N LEU A 809 7.55 19.49 7.98
CA LEU A 809 8.01 20.34 9.08
C LEU A 809 8.34 19.50 10.33
N ALA A 810 7.49 18.54 10.67
CA ALA A 810 7.67 17.67 11.82
C ALA A 810 8.88 16.74 11.69
N THR A 811 9.04 16.06 10.56
CA THR A 811 10.02 14.97 10.42
C THR A 811 11.38 15.47 9.91
N LYS A 812 11.40 16.44 8.99
CA LYS A 812 12.64 16.94 8.37
C LYS A 812 13.21 18.13 9.13
N PHE A 813 12.34 18.99 9.66
CA PHE A 813 12.77 20.17 10.42
C PHE A 813 12.66 20.01 11.93
N ASN A 814 12.11 18.89 12.43
CA ASN A 814 11.90 18.60 13.86
C ASN A 814 11.03 19.65 14.56
N TRP A 815 10.01 20.16 13.85
CA TRP A 815 9.04 21.10 14.42
C TRP A 815 8.01 20.39 15.27
N ARG A 816 7.37 21.16 16.13
CA ARG A 816 6.27 20.72 17.00
C ARG A 816 4.96 21.11 16.37
N THR A 817 3.98 20.21 16.42
CA THR A 817 2.71 20.41 15.73
C THR A 817 1.52 20.04 16.63
N PHE A 818 0.39 20.68 16.39
CA PHE A 818 -0.90 20.34 16.99
C PHE A 818 -2.02 20.89 16.11
N SER A 819 -3.20 20.29 16.23
CA SER A 819 -4.41 20.73 15.53
C SER A 819 -5.44 21.23 16.55
N VAL A 820 -5.98 22.41 16.26
CA VAL A 820 -7.09 23.08 16.97
C VAL A 820 -8.08 23.69 15.97
N THR A 821 -7.85 23.46 14.68
CA THR A 821 -8.61 23.98 13.55
C THR A 821 -8.75 22.87 12.53
N GLY A 822 -9.84 22.87 11.79
CA GLY A 822 -10.09 21.98 10.67
C GLY A 822 -10.62 22.76 9.49
N GLU A 823 -10.19 22.41 8.28
CA GLU A 823 -10.76 22.89 7.04
C GLU A 823 -12.14 22.23 6.85
N GLN A 824 -13.21 23.01 6.71
CA GLN A 824 -14.58 22.46 6.79
C GLN A 824 -15.10 22.06 5.41
N ARG A 825 -14.95 20.78 5.07
CA ARG A 825 -15.21 20.24 3.73
C ARG A 825 -16.56 19.55 3.61
N VAL A 826 -17.15 19.65 2.42
CA VAL A 826 -18.39 18.98 1.99
C VAL A 826 -18.11 18.22 0.70
N ASP A 827 -18.63 17.00 0.61
CA ASP A 827 -18.83 16.33 -0.68
C ASP A 827 -20.10 16.92 -1.31
N PRO A 828 -19.98 17.73 -2.39
CA PRO A 828 -21.15 18.39 -2.98
C PRO A 828 -22.03 17.42 -3.79
N VAL A 829 -21.54 16.23 -4.14
CA VAL A 829 -22.29 15.19 -4.88
C VAL A 829 -23.18 14.38 -3.93
N HIS A 830 -22.64 14.02 -2.76
CA HIS A 830 -23.37 13.26 -1.74
C HIS A 830 -23.70 14.08 -0.49
N ASN A 831 -24.19 15.30 -0.67
CA ASN A 831 -24.42 16.22 0.44
C ASN A 831 -25.60 15.78 1.35
N PRO A 832 -25.38 15.48 2.65
CA PRO A 832 -26.46 15.15 3.59
C PRO A 832 -27.53 16.24 3.73
N ALA A 833 -27.19 17.51 3.51
CA ALA A 833 -28.10 18.65 3.63
C ALA A 833 -29.29 18.59 2.65
N ASP A 834 -29.16 17.87 1.53
CA ASP A 834 -30.27 17.65 0.60
C ASP A 834 -31.43 16.85 1.22
N LYS A 835 -31.15 16.08 2.28
CA LYS A 835 -32.14 15.29 3.01
C LYS A 835 -32.49 15.88 4.39
N ASP A 836 -31.87 16.99 4.78
CA ASP A 836 -32.12 17.62 6.08
C ASP A 836 -33.44 18.40 6.10
N SER A 837 -34.35 18.00 6.98
CA SER A 837 -35.70 18.55 7.02
C SER A 837 -35.78 20.04 7.41
N ASP A 838 -34.82 20.56 8.18
CA ASP A 838 -34.77 21.97 8.59
C ASP A 838 -34.25 22.85 7.45
N VAL A 839 -33.16 22.43 6.81
CA VAL A 839 -32.59 23.10 5.62
C VAL A 839 -33.65 23.17 4.51
N GLN A 840 -34.26 22.04 4.16
CA GLN A 840 -35.29 22.00 3.11
C GLN A 840 -36.55 22.80 3.45
N ARG A 841 -36.90 22.95 4.74
CA ARG A 841 -38.01 23.80 5.17
C ARG A 841 -37.69 25.29 4.95
N LYS A 842 -36.47 25.71 5.29
CA LYS A 842 -36.03 27.10 5.11
C LYS A 842 -35.88 27.50 3.65
N ILE A 843 -35.36 26.59 2.81
CA ILE A 843 -35.28 26.80 1.35
C ILE A 843 -36.68 27.04 0.78
N ARG A 844 -37.64 26.15 1.07
CA ARG A 844 -39.03 26.31 0.62
C ARG A 844 -39.70 27.59 1.12
N HIS A 845 -39.33 28.07 2.31
CA HIS A 845 -39.81 29.35 2.82
C HIS A 845 -39.27 30.52 1.98
N ALA A 846 -37.96 30.56 1.69
CA ALA A 846 -37.37 31.60 0.85
C ALA A 846 -37.94 31.58 -0.59
N GLU A 847 -38.15 30.40 -1.17
CA GLU A 847 -38.81 30.25 -2.47
C GLU A 847 -40.26 30.79 -2.44
N LYS A 848 -41.00 30.51 -1.36
CA LYS A 848 -42.38 30.99 -1.18
C LYS A 848 -42.46 32.52 -1.03
N GLU A 849 -41.47 33.12 -0.37
CA GLU A 849 -41.29 34.58 -0.29
C GLU A 849 -40.79 35.18 -1.62
N GLY A 850 -40.59 34.37 -2.66
CA GLY A 850 -40.30 34.80 -4.02
C GLY A 850 -38.83 35.13 -4.28
N VAL A 851 -37.90 34.61 -3.47
CA VAL A 851 -36.45 34.78 -3.67
C VAL A 851 -35.99 34.05 -4.94
N LYS A 852 -35.25 34.74 -5.81
CA LYS A 852 -34.68 34.20 -7.06
C LYS A 852 -33.16 34.34 -7.09
N ILE A 853 -32.47 33.36 -7.67
CA ILE A 853 -31.01 33.34 -7.76
C ILE A 853 -30.58 33.65 -9.21
N SER A 854 -29.58 34.52 -9.36
CA SER A 854 -28.85 34.74 -10.61
C SER A 854 -27.43 34.21 -10.48
N ASP A 855 -27.00 33.44 -11.48
CA ASP A 855 -25.70 32.80 -11.51
C ASP A 855 -24.75 33.47 -12.52
N TYR A 856 -23.50 33.62 -12.13
CA TYR A 856 -22.41 34.11 -12.95
C TYR A 856 -21.30 33.07 -12.92
N ALA A 857 -21.18 32.30 -14.00
CA ALA A 857 -20.22 31.21 -14.12
C ALA A 857 -18.76 31.71 -14.15
N LEU A 858 -17.83 30.78 -13.96
CA LEU A 858 -16.39 31.04 -14.05
C LEU A 858 -16.04 31.76 -15.37
N GLY A 859 -15.24 32.83 -15.29
CA GLY A 859 -14.85 33.64 -16.46
C GLY A 859 -15.94 34.58 -17.01
N SER A 860 -17.13 34.61 -16.40
CA SER A 860 -18.24 35.52 -16.76
C SER A 860 -18.54 36.48 -15.61
N PRO A 861 -17.81 37.61 -15.47
CA PRO A 861 -17.94 38.49 -14.32
C PRO A 861 -19.33 39.18 -14.28
N PRO A 862 -19.87 39.47 -13.09
CA PRO A 862 -21.12 40.21 -12.97
C PRO A 862 -21.04 41.61 -13.61
N PRO A 863 -22.13 42.12 -14.20
CA PRO A 863 -22.20 43.50 -14.72
C PRO A 863 -21.85 44.55 -13.65
N ALA A 864 -21.32 45.69 -14.10
CA ALA A 864 -20.84 46.75 -13.20
C ALA A 864 -21.94 47.31 -12.28
N ASP A 865 -23.19 47.39 -12.74
CA ASP A 865 -24.33 47.84 -11.92
C ASP A 865 -24.68 46.84 -10.81
N VAL A 866 -24.55 45.54 -11.09
CA VAL A 866 -24.74 44.47 -10.11
C VAL A 866 -23.62 44.51 -9.07
N LYS A 867 -22.37 44.72 -9.48
CA LYS A 867 -21.22 44.85 -8.58
C LYS A 867 -21.43 46.00 -7.58
N GLN A 868 -21.82 47.19 -8.07
CA GLN A 868 -22.08 48.35 -7.23
C GLN A 868 -23.21 48.09 -6.21
N LYS A 869 -24.28 47.39 -6.61
CA LYS A 869 -25.38 47.02 -5.70
C LYS A 869 -24.91 46.05 -4.61
N VAL A 870 -24.09 45.05 -4.97
CA VAL A 870 -23.50 44.13 -3.99
C VAL A 870 -22.56 44.89 -3.04
N ASP A 871 -21.69 45.76 -3.54
CA ASP A 871 -20.77 46.55 -2.71
C ASP A 871 -21.51 47.45 -1.71
N ALA A 872 -22.63 48.06 -2.13
CA ALA A 872 -23.49 48.83 -1.24
C ALA A 872 -24.09 47.96 -0.12
N ARG A 873 -24.53 46.74 -0.44
CA ARG A 873 -25.08 45.79 0.54
C ARG A 873 -24.02 45.19 1.46
N VAL A 874 -22.81 44.95 0.95
CA VAL A 874 -21.65 44.56 1.75
C VAL A 874 -21.30 45.66 2.73
N SER A 875 -21.29 46.92 2.30
CA SER A 875 -21.04 48.08 3.18
C SER A 875 -22.10 48.21 4.28
N ASP A 876 -23.38 48.06 3.92
CA ASP A 876 -24.51 48.05 4.87
C ASP A 876 -24.39 46.91 5.89
N TRP A 877 -23.99 45.71 5.44
CA TRP A 877 -23.72 44.56 6.31
C TRP A 877 -22.53 44.80 7.24
N LEU A 878 -21.44 45.38 6.73
CA LEU A 878 -20.25 45.74 7.51
C LEU A 878 -20.56 46.76 8.61
N ASN A 879 -21.43 47.73 8.35
CA ASN A 879 -21.82 48.75 9.32
C ASN A 879 -22.77 48.22 10.42
N ASN A 880 -23.57 47.20 10.11
CA ASN A 880 -24.57 46.64 11.03
C ASN A 880 -24.10 45.40 11.81
N ARG A 881 -22.93 44.83 11.47
CA ARG A 881 -22.40 43.64 12.14
C ARG A 881 -21.99 43.95 13.59
N LYS A 882 -22.19 43.00 14.52
CA LYS A 882 -21.85 43.13 15.95
C LYS A 882 -20.89 42.02 16.40
N GLY A 883 -19.84 42.38 17.15
CA GLY A 883 -18.87 41.46 17.77
C GLY A 883 -17.47 41.51 17.17
N LYS A 884 -16.45 41.05 17.92
CA LYS A 884 -15.07 40.95 17.44
C LYS A 884 -14.96 39.85 16.38
N GLN A 885 -14.40 40.17 15.21
CA GLN A 885 -14.15 39.19 14.15
C GLN A 885 -12.77 38.56 14.31
N VAL A 886 -12.65 37.33 13.81
CA VAL A 886 -11.41 36.60 13.60
C VAL A 886 -11.49 36.07 12.18
N HIS A 887 -10.77 36.68 11.24
CA HIS A 887 -10.75 36.27 9.84
C HIS A 887 -9.36 36.40 9.22
N LEU A 888 -9.11 35.58 8.20
CA LEU A 888 -7.88 35.64 7.42
C LEU A 888 -7.93 36.70 6.30
N THR A 889 -9.12 36.98 5.80
CA THR A 889 -9.33 37.84 4.62
C THR A 889 -10.44 38.84 4.85
N ASN A 890 -10.23 40.06 4.35
CA ASN A 890 -11.26 41.08 4.27
C ASN A 890 -12.24 40.76 3.14
N ILE A 891 -13.41 41.42 3.13
CA ILE A 891 -14.41 41.19 2.10
C ILE A 891 -14.02 41.96 0.85
N HIS A 892 -13.33 41.28 -0.07
CA HIS A 892 -13.02 41.75 -1.42
C HIS A 892 -13.71 40.85 -2.45
N PRO A 893 -14.99 41.11 -2.78
CA PRO A 893 -15.80 40.22 -3.61
C PRO A 893 -15.17 39.99 -4.99
N TRP A 894 -14.58 41.03 -5.57
CA TRP A 894 -14.08 41.06 -6.95
C TRP A 894 -12.58 40.81 -7.10
N GLN A 895 -11.87 40.44 -6.03
CA GLN A 895 -10.47 40.03 -6.14
C GLN A 895 -10.39 38.67 -6.85
N ASP A 896 -9.50 38.49 -7.83
CA ASP A 896 -9.34 37.22 -8.56
C ASP A 896 -10.65 36.72 -9.22
N GLU A 897 -11.23 37.55 -10.11
CA GLU A 897 -12.48 37.20 -10.81
C GLU A 897 -12.33 36.02 -11.78
N GLU A 898 -11.12 35.77 -12.28
CA GLU A 898 -10.82 34.67 -13.22
C GLU A 898 -11.15 33.31 -12.59
N HIS A 899 -10.82 33.13 -11.31
CA HIS A 899 -11.02 31.87 -10.59
C HIS A 899 -12.26 31.89 -9.70
N ARG A 900 -13.20 32.81 -9.92
CA ARG A 900 -14.43 32.93 -9.12
C ARG A 900 -15.70 32.79 -9.95
N GLN A 901 -16.72 32.22 -9.33
CA GLN A 901 -18.11 32.29 -9.78
C GLN A 901 -18.98 32.89 -8.67
N TYR A 902 -20.08 33.50 -9.07
CA TYR A 902 -20.92 34.30 -8.17
C TYR A 902 -22.38 33.87 -8.28
N HIS A 903 -23.04 33.82 -7.13
CA HIS A 903 -24.47 33.55 -7.02
C HIS A 903 -25.09 34.69 -6.21
N ILE A 904 -26.16 35.29 -6.73
CA ILE A 904 -26.82 36.45 -6.11
C ILE A 904 -28.31 36.18 -5.97
N ALA A 905 -28.84 36.28 -4.75
CA ALA A 905 -30.26 36.11 -4.48
C ALA A 905 -30.98 37.47 -4.40
N TYR A 906 -32.12 37.58 -5.09
CA TYR A 906 -32.95 38.77 -5.18
C TYR A 906 -34.32 38.50 -4.58
N THR A 907 -34.86 39.46 -3.83
CA THR A 907 -36.27 39.50 -3.44
C THR A 907 -37.15 39.94 -4.61
N PRO A 908 -38.49 39.77 -4.53
CA PRO A 908 -39.41 40.16 -5.61
C PRO A 908 -39.36 41.63 -6.02
N ASP A 909 -38.99 42.54 -5.10
CA ASP A 909 -38.78 43.97 -5.32
C ASP A 909 -37.41 44.31 -5.94
N GLY A 910 -36.57 43.31 -6.21
CA GLY A 910 -35.26 43.47 -6.86
C GLY A 910 -34.12 43.82 -5.89
N THR A 911 -34.36 43.79 -4.59
CA THR A 911 -33.33 44.00 -3.55
C THR A 911 -32.48 42.74 -3.39
N ILE A 912 -31.16 42.90 -3.20
CA ILE A 912 -30.27 41.76 -2.99
C ILE A 912 -30.43 41.23 -1.55
N ALA A 913 -30.89 39.98 -1.46
CA ALA A 913 -31.13 39.24 -0.23
C ALA A 913 -29.86 38.54 0.28
N ALA A 914 -29.11 37.88 -0.60
CA ALA A 914 -27.91 37.13 -0.25
C ALA A 914 -26.90 37.08 -1.40
N PHE A 915 -25.63 36.85 -1.07
CA PHE A 915 -24.52 36.79 -2.01
C PHE A 915 -23.58 35.64 -1.64
N VAL A 916 -23.22 34.80 -2.62
CA VAL A 916 -22.22 33.74 -2.48
C VAL A 916 -21.17 33.88 -3.58
N ALA A 917 -19.90 33.87 -3.18
CA ALA A 917 -18.76 33.77 -4.09
C ALA A 917 -18.05 32.43 -3.86
N MET A 918 -17.87 31.66 -4.93
CA MET A 918 -17.12 30.42 -4.91
C MET A 918 -15.76 30.65 -5.57
N ALA A 919 -14.67 30.32 -4.87
CA ALA A 919 -13.32 30.39 -5.41
C ALA A 919 -12.85 28.99 -5.85
N GLN A 920 -12.24 28.90 -7.03
CA GLN A 920 -11.68 27.68 -7.56
C GLN A 920 -10.31 27.42 -6.92
N LEU A 921 -10.15 26.26 -6.27
CA LEU A 921 -8.90 25.82 -5.63
C LEU A 921 -8.17 24.80 -6.51
N SER A 922 -7.08 24.21 -6.05
CA SER A 922 -6.41 23.10 -6.74
C SER A 922 -7.39 21.98 -7.14
N PRO A 923 -7.08 21.18 -8.17
CA PRO A 923 -7.86 19.99 -8.48
C PRO A 923 -8.03 19.04 -7.28
N ASP A 924 -7.06 19.03 -6.37
CA ASP A 924 -7.07 18.21 -5.16
C ASP A 924 -8.04 18.75 -4.10
N HIS A 925 -8.13 20.06 -3.94
CA HIS A 925 -8.96 20.70 -2.91
C HIS A 925 -10.36 21.14 -3.40
N GLY A 926 -10.56 21.23 -4.72
CA GLY A 926 -11.85 21.49 -5.35
C GLY A 926 -12.24 22.96 -5.38
N TRP A 927 -13.25 23.36 -4.61
CA TRP A 927 -13.75 24.74 -4.53
C TRP A 927 -13.84 25.24 -3.09
N GLN A 928 -13.87 26.55 -2.90
CA GLN A 928 -14.14 27.19 -1.62
C GLN A 928 -15.41 28.05 -1.70
N VAL A 929 -16.31 27.91 -0.73
CA VAL A 929 -17.33 28.94 -0.44
C VAL A 929 -16.59 30.12 0.23
N LYS A 930 -16.05 31.04 -0.58
CA LYS A 930 -15.17 32.11 -0.11
C LYS A 930 -15.95 33.16 0.67
N TYR A 931 -17.10 33.56 0.15
CA TYR A 931 -18.03 34.46 0.84
C TYR A 931 -19.44 33.88 0.78
N SER A 932 -20.16 33.95 1.89
CA SER A 932 -21.58 33.62 2.00
C SER A 932 -22.22 34.65 2.92
N LEU A 933 -22.88 35.64 2.34
CA LEU A 933 -23.41 36.81 3.04
C LEU A 933 -24.93 36.83 2.93
N ASP A 934 -25.62 36.91 4.06
CA ASP A 934 -27.03 37.26 4.17
C ASP A 934 -27.15 38.74 4.55
N PHE A 935 -27.89 39.51 3.76
CA PHE A 935 -27.98 40.95 3.97
C PHE A 935 -29.15 41.34 4.89
N PRO A 936 -29.07 42.48 5.59
CA PRO A 936 -30.15 42.95 6.45
C PRO A 936 -31.49 43.03 5.71
N GLY A 937 -32.54 42.45 6.31
CA GLY A 937 -33.89 42.40 5.73
C GLY A 937 -34.14 41.24 4.75
N ALA A 938 -33.19 40.32 4.57
CA ALA A 938 -33.40 39.13 3.73
C ALA A 938 -34.48 38.19 4.29
N PRO A 939 -35.33 37.59 3.44
CA PRO A 939 -36.26 36.55 3.87
C PRO A 939 -35.54 35.38 4.54
N GLY A 940 -36.11 34.85 5.62
CA GLY A 940 -35.54 33.69 6.31
C GLY A 940 -35.38 32.49 5.37
N GLY A 941 -34.20 31.88 5.37
CA GLY A 941 -33.86 30.76 4.48
C GLY A 941 -33.13 31.15 3.19
N SER A 942 -32.95 32.45 2.90
CA SER A 942 -32.27 32.91 1.68
C SER A 942 -30.83 32.43 1.57
N ILE A 943 -30.10 32.35 2.70
CA ILE A 943 -28.70 31.90 2.72
C ILE A 943 -28.56 30.40 2.54
N GLU A 944 -29.42 29.60 3.18
CA GLU A 944 -29.48 28.15 2.97
C GLU A 944 -29.80 27.80 1.52
N TYR A 945 -30.71 28.57 0.89
CA TYR A 945 -31.08 28.37 -0.51
C TYR A 945 -29.91 28.62 -1.45
N ILE A 946 -29.27 29.80 -1.37
CA ILE A 946 -28.20 30.17 -2.29
C ILE A 946 -26.92 29.33 -2.11
N VAL A 947 -26.57 28.95 -0.89
CA VAL A 947 -25.40 28.09 -0.64
C VAL A 947 -25.64 26.68 -1.16
N THR A 948 -26.81 26.10 -0.90
CA THR A 948 -27.16 24.75 -1.41
C THR A 948 -27.22 24.75 -2.94
N HIS A 949 -27.72 25.82 -3.55
CA HIS A 949 -27.69 26.01 -5.01
C HIS A 949 -26.26 26.08 -5.55
N ALA A 950 -25.39 26.88 -4.94
CA ALA A 950 -23.98 26.99 -5.33
C ALA A 950 -23.24 25.64 -5.25
N LEU A 951 -23.47 24.86 -4.18
CA LEU A 951 -22.91 23.50 -4.04
C LEU A 951 -23.37 22.56 -5.17
N LYS A 952 -24.65 22.63 -5.57
CA LYS A 952 -25.18 21.83 -6.69
C LYS A 952 -24.56 22.23 -8.02
N GLN A 953 -24.33 23.51 -8.26
CA GLN A 953 -23.68 24.00 -9.49
C GLN A 953 -22.24 23.50 -9.61
N VAL A 954 -21.45 23.53 -8.54
CA VAL A 954 -20.08 22.97 -8.56
C VAL A 954 -20.07 21.45 -8.67
N ALA A 955 -21.02 20.74 -8.03
CA ALA A 955 -21.17 19.30 -8.21
C ALA A 955 -21.43 18.94 -9.68
N ALA A 956 -22.33 19.67 -10.35
CA ALA A 956 -22.66 19.46 -11.75
C ALA A 956 -21.47 19.72 -12.71
N SER A 957 -20.51 20.55 -12.31
CA SER A 957 -19.26 20.78 -13.05
C SER A 957 -18.11 19.83 -12.65
N GLY A 958 -18.40 18.79 -11.87
CA GLY A 958 -17.45 17.72 -11.53
C GLY A 958 -16.62 17.95 -10.28
N ALA A 959 -16.99 18.91 -9.41
CA ALA A 959 -16.32 19.08 -8.12
C ALA A 959 -16.62 17.92 -7.17
N THR A 960 -15.58 17.36 -6.57
CA THR A 960 -15.68 16.27 -5.56
C THR A 960 -15.47 16.75 -4.13
N SER A 961 -15.05 18.01 -3.94
CA SER A 961 -14.79 18.62 -2.64
C SER A 961 -15.09 20.11 -2.71
N VAL A 962 -15.79 20.61 -1.69
CA VAL A 962 -15.96 22.05 -1.45
C VAL A 962 -15.62 22.34 0.00
N THR A 963 -14.88 23.41 0.27
CA THR A 963 -14.60 23.84 1.64
C THR A 963 -15.25 25.19 1.99
N PHE A 964 -15.65 25.36 3.24
CA PHE A 964 -16.09 26.64 3.79
C PHE A 964 -14.94 27.47 4.41
N GLY A 965 -13.70 27.00 4.32
CA GLY A 965 -12.57 27.60 5.04
C GLY A 965 -12.33 26.94 6.40
N GLY A 966 -11.19 27.27 7.01
CA GLY A 966 -10.86 26.88 8.38
C GLY A 966 -11.95 27.23 9.40
N GLY A 967 -12.32 26.25 10.21
CA GLY A 967 -13.15 26.35 11.40
C GLY A 967 -12.35 26.00 12.65
N ALA A 968 -12.76 26.57 13.79
CA ALA A 968 -12.19 26.20 15.08
C ALA A 968 -12.73 24.82 15.49
N SER A 969 -11.82 23.91 15.85
CA SER A 969 -12.21 22.58 16.31
C SER A 969 -12.68 22.63 17.76
N SER A 970 -13.69 21.84 18.10
CA SER A 970 -14.09 21.64 19.50
C SER A 970 -13.05 20.83 20.31
N LYS A 971 -12.04 20.25 19.64
CA LYS A 971 -11.04 19.36 20.25
C LYS A 971 -9.62 19.86 19.98
N PHE A 972 -8.76 19.67 20.98
CA PHE A 972 -7.31 19.83 20.83
C PHE A 972 -6.70 18.47 20.50
N SER A 973 -6.00 18.38 19.37
CA SER A 973 -5.33 17.15 18.92
C SER A 973 -3.81 17.37 18.91
N PRO A 974 -3.04 16.68 19.77
CA PRO A 974 -1.58 16.78 19.72
C PRO A 974 -1.05 16.14 18.43
N GLY A 975 -0.13 16.83 17.75
CA GLY A 975 0.57 16.32 16.58
C GLY A 975 1.97 15.80 16.93
N HIS A 976 2.84 15.77 15.93
CA HIS A 976 4.24 15.37 16.08
C HIS A 976 5.01 16.21 17.09
N ASN A 977 5.94 15.56 17.79
CA ASN A 977 6.90 16.17 18.72
C ASN A 977 6.29 16.98 19.89
N VAL A 978 4.99 16.79 20.20
CA VAL A 978 4.29 17.35 21.36
C VAL A 978 3.76 16.23 22.26
N LYS A 979 4.32 16.06 23.47
CA LYS A 979 3.87 15.05 24.45
C LYS A 979 3.82 15.60 25.87
N GLY A 980 3.06 14.92 26.75
CA GLY A 980 3.10 15.12 28.21
C GLY A 980 2.47 16.42 28.70
N THR A 981 3.12 17.10 29.65
CA THR A 981 2.61 18.29 30.34
C THR A 981 2.32 19.48 29.42
N ARG A 982 3.03 19.58 28.29
CA ARG A 982 2.85 20.66 27.30
C ARG A 982 1.50 20.61 26.58
N VAL A 983 0.98 19.41 26.32
CA VAL A 983 -0.36 19.20 25.73
C VAL A 983 -1.44 19.80 26.64
N LYS A 984 -1.32 19.56 27.96
CA LYS A 984 -2.28 20.09 28.95
C LYS A 984 -2.29 21.61 29.01
N VAL A 985 -1.13 22.25 28.87
CA VAL A 985 -1.01 23.72 28.87
C VAL A 985 -1.60 24.32 27.61
N LEU A 986 -1.24 23.80 26.43
CA LEU A 986 -1.74 24.29 25.15
C LEU A 986 -3.25 24.06 24.99
N SER A 987 -3.75 22.90 25.41
CA SER A 987 -5.18 22.60 25.44
C SER A 987 -5.94 23.61 26.30
N ARG A 988 -5.47 23.90 27.53
CA ARG A 988 -6.14 24.89 28.41
C ARG A 988 -6.14 26.29 27.83
N ALA A 989 -5.02 26.72 27.22
CA ALA A 989 -4.92 28.01 26.57
C ALA A 989 -5.90 28.14 25.38
N TYR A 990 -5.99 27.11 24.54
CA TYR A 990 -6.94 27.08 23.43
C TYR A 990 -8.39 27.14 23.89
N HIS A 991 -8.78 26.33 24.90
CA HIS A 991 -10.17 26.33 25.39
C HIS A 991 -10.57 27.68 25.98
N ALA A 992 -9.65 28.38 26.67
CA ALA A 992 -9.89 29.72 27.18
C ALA A 992 -10.14 30.72 26.02
N ILE A 993 -9.30 30.69 24.99
CA ILE A 993 -9.42 31.57 23.80
C ILE A 993 -10.70 31.26 23.00
N ALA A 994 -10.97 29.98 22.72
CA ALA A 994 -12.14 29.55 21.95
C ALA A 994 -13.45 29.91 22.64
N THR A 995 -13.50 29.84 23.98
CA THR A 995 -14.67 30.22 24.78
C THR A 995 -14.85 31.75 24.80
N GLU A 996 -13.78 32.52 24.98
CA GLU A 996 -13.83 33.99 25.03
C GLU A 996 -14.24 34.60 23.68
N LEU A 997 -13.75 34.03 22.58
CA LEU A 997 -14.01 34.51 21.22
C LEU A 997 -15.20 33.81 20.53
N LYS A 998 -15.90 32.88 21.21
CA LYS A 998 -17.05 32.12 20.68
C LYS A 998 -16.78 31.46 19.32
N LEU A 999 -15.59 30.91 19.13
CA LEU A 999 -15.10 30.45 17.81
C LEU A 999 -15.87 29.23 17.26
N THR A 1000 -16.64 28.52 18.08
CA THR A 1000 -17.36 27.30 17.70
C THR A 1000 -18.74 27.55 17.09
N ASN A 1001 -19.33 28.75 17.23
CA ASN A 1001 -20.70 29.01 16.79
C ASN A 1001 -20.87 29.01 15.26
N LYS A 1002 -19.82 29.28 14.48
CA LYS A 1002 -19.85 29.25 13.00
C LYS A 1002 -19.82 27.81 12.44
N THR A 1003 -19.28 26.86 13.21
CA THR A 1003 -19.16 25.45 12.82
C THR A 1003 -20.53 24.78 12.73
N GLU A 1004 -21.46 25.08 13.64
CA GLU A 1004 -22.81 24.47 13.67
C GLU A 1004 -23.64 24.75 12.41
N PHE A 1005 -23.47 25.91 11.77
CA PHE A 1005 -24.18 26.22 10.51
C PHE A 1005 -23.64 25.38 9.34
N ARG A 1006 -22.33 25.22 9.25
CA ARG A 1006 -21.67 24.50 8.17
C ARG A 1006 -21.86 22.98 8.30
N GLU A 1007 -21.88 22.46 9.53
CA GLU A 1007 -22.23 21.06 9.81
C GLU A 1007 -23.64 20.72 9.31
N LYS A 1008 -24.62 21.64 9.47
CA LYS A 1008 -25.98 21.46 8.90
C LYS A 1008 -26.01 21.43 7.38
N LEU A 1009 -25.01 22.02 6.72
CA LEU A 1009 -24.81 21.97 5.28
C LEU A 1009 -23.97 20.77 4.83
N GLY A 1010 -23.70 19.82 5.75
CA GLY A 1010 -22.99 18.58 5.48
C GLY A 1010 -21.48 18.64 5.69
N ALA A 1011 -20.95 19.73 6.27
CA ALA A 1011 -19.50 19.91 6.41
C ALA A 1011 -18.90 19.01 7.49
N VAL A 1012 -17.71 18.48 7.20
CA VAL A 1012 -16.87 17.70 8.10
C VAL A 1012 -15.50 18.36 8.25
N ASP A 1013 -14.89 18.22 9.42
CA ASP A 1013 -13.57 18.78 9.69
C ASP A 1013 -12.47 17.93 9.04
N ASP A 1014 -11.71 18.54 8.12
CA ASP A 1014 -10.43 18.04 7.61
C ASP A 1014 -9.28 18.67 8.44
N PRO A 1015 -8.48 17.91 9.20
CA PRO A 1015 -7.54 18.47 10.18
C PRO A 1015 -6.51 19.43 9.57
N SER A 1016 -6.39 20.63 10.15
CA SER A 1016 -5.29 21.58 9.85
C SER A 1016 -4.40 21.78 11.07
N TYR A 1017 -3.13 22.11 10.83
CA TYR A 1017 -2.09 22.08 11.85
C TYR A 1017 -1.44 23.44 12.08
N ILE A 1018 -1.03 23.67 13.32
CA ILE A 1018 -0.13 24.75 13.72
C ILE A 1018 1.24 24.13 13.97
N CYS A 1019 2.24 24.55 13.21
CA CYS A 1019 3.61 24.08 13.25
C CYS A 1019 4.56 25.19 13.73
N TYR A 1020 5.44 24.85 14.67
CA TYR A 1020 6.42 25.81 15.20
C TYR A 1020 7.75 25.13 15.57
N PRO A 1021 8.88 25.83 15.44
CA PRO A 1021 10.17 25.29 15.82
C PRO A 1021 10.27 25.03 17.34
N PRO A 1022 11.21 24.19 17.80
CA PRO A 1022 11.46 24.04 19.23
C PRO A 1022 11.68 25.40 19.91
N HIS A 1023 10.95 25.63 21.01
CA HIS A 1023 10.94 26.92 21.76
C HIS A 1023 10.29 28.11 21.03
N GLY A 1024 9.70 27.91 19.84
CA GLY A 1024 9.07 28.96 19.05
C GLY A 1024 7.74 29.49 19.60
N LEU A 1025 6.94 28.66 20.27
CA LEU A 1025 5.62 29.04 20.78
C LEU A 1025 5.66 29.43 22.27
N GLY A 1026 6.14 30.65 22.54
CA GLY A 1026 6.07 31.31 23.86
C GLY A 1026 4.92 32.33 23.97
N PRO A 1027 4.75 33.05 25.10
CA PRO A 1027 3.68 34.03 25.29
C PRO A 1027 3.63 35.12 24.21
N MET A 1028 4.81 35.58 23.74
CA MET A 1028 4.91 36.56 22.66
C MET A 1028 4.43 36.01 21.30
N ALA A 1029 4.68 34.73 21.03
CA ALA A 1029 4.20 34.08 19.80
C ALA A 1029 2.67 33.92 19.83
N VAL A 1030 2.09 33.56 20.99
CA VAL A 1030 0.63 33.52 21.16
C VAL A 1030 0.02 34.90 20.96
N LYS A 1031 0.64 35.95 21.50
CA LYS A 1031 0.21 37.33 21.28
C LYS A 1031 0.26 37.71 19.80
N ALA A 1032 1.35 37.38 19.11
CA ALA A 1032 1.50 37.65 17.67
C ALA A 1032 0.42 36.95 16.84
N ILE A 1033 0.09 35.68 17.15
CA ILE A 1033 -1.00 34.95 16.51
C ILE A 1033 -2.35 35.64 16.79
N LEU A 1034 -2.63 36.03 18.03
CA LEU A 1034 -3.89 36.72 18.36
C LEU A 1034 -4.01 38.08 17.65
N ASN A 1035 -2.94 38.86 17.60
CA ASN A 1035 -2.88 40.14 16.91
C ASN A 1035 -3.06 40.00 15.40
N PHE A 1036 -2.54 38.93 14.80
CA PHE A 1036 -2.70 38.65 13.37
C PHE A 1036 -4.15 38.39 12.95
N PHE A 1037 -4.93 37.78 13.85
CA PHE A 1037 -6.33 37.46 13.62
C PHE A 1037 -7.30 38.56 14.10
N SER A 1038 -6.84 39.61 14.77
CA SER A 1038 -7.69 40.74 15.19
C SER A 1038 -7.79 41.80 14.09
N ASP A 1039 -8.97 42.44 14.00
CA ASP A 1039 -9.22 43.53 13.05
C ASP A 1039 -8.35 44.77 13.34
N ASP A 1040 -7.87 45.44 12.28
CA ASP A 1040 -7.11 46.69 12.33
C ASP A 1040 -7.99 47.92 12.70
N ASP A 1041 -9.31 47.76 12.79
CA ASP A 1041 -10.28 48.84 13.07
C ASP A 1041 -10.19 49.39 14.52
N ASP A 1042 -9.40 48.76 15.41
CA ASP A 1042 -9.20 49.21 16.80
C ASP A 1042 -8.16 50.38 16.93
N ASN A 1043 -7.60 50.89 15.82
CA ASN A 1043 -6.56 51.93 15.83
C ASN A 1043 -6.96 53.30 15.25
N ASN A 1044 -8.27 53.56 15.06
CA ASN A 1044 -8.78 54.87 14.66
C ASN A 1044 -9.75 55.47 15.69
#